data_AF-A0A952P4U8-F1
#
_entry.id   AF-A0A952P4U8-F1
#
_cell.length_a   1.000
_cell.length_b   1.000
_cell.length_c   1.000
_cell.angle_alpha   90.00
_cell.angle_beta   90.00
_cell.angle_gamma   90.00
#
_symmetry.space_group_name_H-M   'P 1'
#
loop_
_entity.id
_entity.type
_entity.pdbx_description
1 polymer ?
#
loop_
_entity_poly.entity_id
_entity_poly.type
_entity_poly.pdbx_seq_one_letter_code
_entity_poly.pdbx_strand_id
1 'polypeptide(L)'
;MALNPNCTVIGVLGGKGGVGKSVFAANFACALMTELRSQVLLIDADSKSVGDQNVITGLKPTKTLRELASFQGSLSAVPINQLVTVHPSGLSFLGAVRGPEERLEIRPDLVIGLLEYMSRQYKYIVVDLGNDLGPLQHAILMEATAGMIVATPEVLVVTQTIRMMNDLMSATFPKDMFQLVINRASATGLNPAAVSSQLQMPPLGVIPQDEATSAAALSKFMPLVLAAPKAPITTAYFDLVRKLTSGALQRLKALQKPKPQATAESTSGSSQLISAPGVDPRTQLKLRVHSELIRTADLNKLLAETKGDESKQAELREKTRREITQIVDKESPDINRDERSKIIKEVLEESLGLGPLEDLLADPNISEIMVNGAKKIFVEKSGKVQLSGTTFTSNDHLRRIIERIVTPLGRQINNATPYVDARLKDGSRVNAVIEPLAIDGPALTIRKFKKGGVNPEKYIEYGSMTKNIIEFLRICVENGLNVVISGGTGSGKTTLLNMLSSFIPSNERIITVEDAAELQMQQEHVVRLETRPPSMEGSNAVTIRDLIKNALRMRPDRIVVGECRDGAALDMLQAMNTGHDGSMTTTHANSPRECIARLETLCMMSGMELPIRAIREQVASAVHLIVQISRLSDGSRKVLSVTEVAGMQGDVVTLAEIFRFKETGYDKNRRILGTFQATGTIPSFIQKLADKGVNIPREIFSNDVSTQPTAPAAPKLQTPASPGAPRPGAPGVKKTG
;
A
#
# COMPACT_ATOMS: atom_id res chain seq x y z
N MET A 1 -40.43 -15.91 3.67
CA MET A 1 -40.72 -17.34 3.97
C MET A 1 -39.53 -17.84 4.79
N ALA A 2 -39.47 -19.09 5.24
CA ALA A 2 -38.33 -19.59 6.03
C ALA A 2 -37.79 -20.88 5.41
N LEU A 3 -36.50 -21.19 5.66
CA LEU A 3 -35.91 -22.47 5.27
C LEU A 3 -36.74 -23.63 5.80
N ASN A 4 -36.84 -24.70 4.99
CA ASN A 4 -37.51 -25.92 5.41
C ASN A 4 -36.78 -26.54 6.62
N PRO A 5 -37.44 -26.73 7.79
CA PRO A 5 -36.81 -27.28 8.99
C PRO A 5 -36.28 -28.72 8.82
N ASN A 6 -36.78 -29.44 7.81
CA ASN A 6 -36.30 -30.79 7.49
C ASN A 6 -35.00 -30.78 6.66
N CYS A 7 -34.63 -29.64 6.07
CA CYS A 7 -33.37 -29.46 5.38
C CYS A 7 -32.24 -29.17 6.36
N THR A 8 -31.04 -29.68 6.08
CA THR A 8 -29.83 -29.33 6.80
C THR A 8 -28.93 -28.52 5.88
N VAL A 9 -28.69 -27.25 6.23
CA VAL A 9 -27.76 -26.37 5.49
C VAL A 9 -26.44 -26.30 6.25
N ILE A 10 -25.34 -26.63 5.59
CA ILE A 10 -23.99 -26.68 6.18
C ILE A 10 -23.09 -25.71 5.42
N GLY A 11 -22.66 -24.64 6.08
CA GLY A 11 -21.68 -23.70 5.51
C GLY A 11 -20.25 -24.17 5.80
N VAL A 12 -19.40 -24.28 4.78
CA VAL A 12 -17.99 -24.63 4.92
C VAL A 12 -17.14 -23.37 4.83
N LEU A 13 -16.32 -23.11 5.85
CA LEU A 13 -15.51 -21.91 5.98
C LEU A 13 -14.15 -22.19 6.62
N GLY A 14 -13.22 -21.24 6.57
CA GLY A 14 -11.91 -21.38 7.23
C GLY A 14 -11.13 -20.07 7.30
N GLY A 15 -10.22 -19.95 8.26
CA GLY A 15 -9.54 -18.67 8.57
C GLY A 15 -8.54 -18.17 7.52
N LYS A 16 -8.18 -19.00 6.52
CA LYS A 16 -7.20 -18.67 5.48
C LYS A 16 -7.56 -19.28 4.12
N GLY A 17 -7.06 -18.66 3.05
CA GLY A 17 -6.93 -19.30 1.74
C GLY A 17 -5.94 -20.48 1.79
N GLY A 18 -6.14 -21.50 0.95
CA GLY A 18 -5.20 -22.64 0.84
C GLY A 18 -5.35 -23.77 1.87
N VAL A 19 -6.22 -23.65 2.87
CA VAL A 19 -6.47 -24.72 3.87
C VAL A 19 -7.31 -25.89 3.33
N GLY A 20 -7.72 -25.84 2.05
CA GLY A 20 -8.46 -26.91 1.38
C GLY A 20 -9.98 -26.89 1.57
N LYS A 21 -10.61 -25.72 1.80
CA LYS A 21 -12.06 -25.57 2.04
C LYS A 21 -12.92 -26.10 0.90
N SER A 22 -12.66 -25.66 -0.33
CA SER A 22 -13.44 -26.07 -1.50
C SER A 22 -13.29 -27.56 -1.80
N VAL A 23 -12.06 -28.06 -1.68
CA VAL A 23 -11.76 -29.50 -1.79
C VAL A 23 -12.52 -30.28 -0.71
N PHE A 24 -12.51 -29.78 0.53
CA PHE A 24 -13.25 -30.38 1.63
C PHE A 24 -14.76 -30.37 1.38
N ALA A 25 -15.35 -29.23 0.96
CA ALA A 25 -16.78 -29.09 0.71
C ALA A 25 -17.29 -30.09 -0.34
N ALA A 26 -16.60 -30.23 -1.47
CA ALA A 26 -16.97 -31.18 -2.52
C ALA A 26 -16.92 -32.64 -2.02
N ASN A 27 -15.82 -33.01 -1.36
CA ASN A 27 -15.64 -34.36 -0.85
C ASN A 27 -16.61 -34.70 0.28
N PHE A 28 -16.86 -33.74 1.17
CA PHE A 28 -17.83 -33.88 2.23
C PHE A 28 -19.26 -34.01 1.70
N ALA A 29 -19.64 -33.26 0.66
CA ALA A 29 -20.93 -33.42 -0.02
C ALA A 29 -21.08 -34.81 -0.65
N CYS A 30 -20.04 -35.31 -1.33
CA CYS A 30 -20.05 -36.68 -1.87
C CYS A 30 -20.11 -37.76 -0.78
N ALA A 31 -19.40 -37.57 0.32
CA ALA A 31 -19.44 -38.48 1.47
C ALA A 31 -20.83 -38.51 2.12
N LEU A 32 -21.46 -37.34 2.32
CA LEU A 32 -22.84 -37.24 2.82
C LEU A 32 -23.83 -37.99 1.92
N MET A 33 -23.73 -37.77 0.60
CA MET A 33 -24.59 -38.41 -0.38
C MET A 33 -24.45 -39.93 -0.35
N THR A 34 -23.21 -40.41 -0.31
CA THR A 34 -22.90 -41.85 -0.39
C THR A 34 -23.23 -42.58 0.91
N GLU A 35 -22.85 -42.02 2.06
CA GLU A 35 -23.06 -42.62 3.38
C GLU A 35 -24.55 -42.61 3.77
N LEU A 36 -25.25 -41.51 3.51
CA LEU A 36 -26.65 -41.34 3.92
C LEU A 36 -27.66 -41.74 2.84
N ARG A 37 -27.19 -42.08 1.64
CA ARG A 37 -28.02 -42.40 0.45
C ARG A 37 -29.12 -41.36 0.24
N SER A 38 -28.75 -40.09 0.32
CA SER A 38 -29.69 -38.96 0.25
C SER A 38 -29.26 -37.97 -0.82
N GLN A 39 -30.22 -37.23 -1.38
CA GLN A 39 -29.91 -36.17 -2.34
C GLN A 39 -29.23 -35.01 -1.61
N VAL A 40 -28.05 -34.63 -2.13
CA VAL A 40 -27.23 -33.53 -1.62
C VAL A 40 -27.04 -32.50 -2.72
N LEU A 41 -27.21 -31.24 -2.36
CA LEU A 41 -26.87 -30.09 -3.20
C LEU A 41 -25.56 -29.46 -2.69
N LEU A 42 -24.59 -29.30 -3.58
CA LEU A 42 -23.40 -28.48 -3.36
C LEU A 42 -23.59 -27.12 -4.03
N ILE A 43 -23.41 -26.04 -3.28
CA ILE A 43 -23.46 -24.66 -3.79
C ILE A 43 -22.09 -24.02 -3.63
N ASP A 44 -21.56 -23.48 -4.73
CA ASP A 44 -20.36 -22.64 -4.70
C ASP A 44 -20.78 -21.18 -4.40
N ALA A 45 -20.38 -20.68 -3.23
CA ALA A 45 -20.62 -19.31 -2.78
C ALA A 45 -19.31 -18.64 -2.28
N ASP A 46 -18.15 -19.12 -2.75
CA ASP A 46 -16.87 -18.49 -2.49
C ASP A 46 -16.71 -17.30 -3.46
N SER A 47 -16.76 -16.08 -2.92
CA SER A 47 -16.64 -14.84 -3.69
C SER A 47 -15.22 -14.54 -4.17
N LYS A 48 -14.20 -15.23 -3.63
CA LYS A 48 -12.77 -14.99 -3.93
C LYS A 48 -12.18 -16.05 -4.85
N SER A 49 -12.61 -17.30 -4.69
CA SER A 49 -12.10 -18.51 -5.38
C SER A 49 -13.13 -19.03 -6.40
N VAL A 50 -13.70 -18.12 -7.17
CA VAL A 50 -14.89 -18.38 -7.99
C VAL A 50 -14.60 -19.45 -9.05
N GLY A 51 -15.37 -20.54 -9.03
CA GLY A 51 -15.24 -21.62 -10.02
C GLY A 51 -14.25 -22.74 -9.64
N ASP A 52 -13.59 -22.68 -8.48
CA ASP A 52 -12.77 -23.78 -7.97
C ASP A 52 -13.59 -25.09 -7.89
N GLN A 53 -14.87 -24.99 -7.52
CA GLN A 53 -15.76 -26.14 -7.46
C GLN A 53 -16.03 -26.77 -8.83
N ASN A 54 -16.02 -26.00 -9.93
CA ASN A 54 -16.18 -26.53 -11.28
C ASN A 54 -15.00 -27.46 -11.62
N VAL A 55 -13.79 -27.08 -11.22
CA VAL A 55 -12.58 -27.89 -11.42
C VAL A 55 -12.59 -29.13 -10.52
N ILE A 56 -12.92 -28.98 -9.24
CA ILE A 56 -12.90 -30.08 -8.27
C ILE A 56 -13.94 -31.15 -8.61
N THR A 57 -15.12 -30.74 -9.08
CA THR A 57 -16.22 -31.65 -9.43
C THR A 57 -16.20 -32.11 -10.89
N GLY A 58 -15.41 -31.46 -11.75
CA GLY A 58 -15.39 -31.70 -13.20
C GLY A 58 -16.68 -31.28 -13.91
N LEU A 59 -17.51 -30.47 -13.26
CA LEU A 59 -18.78 -30.01 -13.80
C LEU A 59 -18.68 -28.62 -14.41
N LYS A 60 -19.39 -28.46 -15.53
CA LYS A 60 -19.70 -27.14 -16.10
C LYS A 60 -21.14 -26.80 -15.74
N PRO A 61 -21.39 -25.74 -14.94
CA PRO A 61 -22.74 -25.39 -14.52
C PRO A 61 -23.66 -25.09 -15.72
N THR A 62 -24.82 -25.75 -15.77
CA THR A 62 -25.93 -25.44 -16.70
C THR A 62 -26.54 -24.08 -16.41
N LYS A 63 -26.67 -23.77 -15.12
CA LYS A 63 -27.06 -22.48 -14.54
C LYS A 63 -26.13 -22.15 -13.39
N THR A 64 -25.90 -20.85 -13.21
CA THR A 64 -25.03 -20.34 -12.14
C THR A 64 -25.86 -19.66 -11.06
N LEU A 65 -25.30 -19.57 -9.86
CA LEU A 65 -25.89 -18.83 -8.75
C LEU A 65 -26.22 -17.38 -9.18
N ARG A 66 -25.34 -16.77 -9.98
CA ARG A 66 -25.53 -15.42 -10.55
C ARG A 66 -26.74 -15.34 -11.47
N GLU A 67 -26.86 -16.26 -12.43
CA GLU A 67 -28.00 -16.30 -13.36
C GLU A 67 -29.32 -16.49 -12.60
N LEU A 68 -29.34 -17.43 -11.66
CA LEU A 68 -30.55 -17.75 -10.90
C LEU A 68 -30.97 -16.63 -9.94
N ALA A 69 -30.00 -15.95 -9.33
CA ALA A 69 -30.31 -14.81 -8.48
C ALA A 69 -30.85 -13.62 -9.29
N SER A 70 -30.44 -13.46 -10.55
CA SER A 70 -30.94 -12.40 -11.44
C SER A 70 -32.27 -12.71 -12.14
N PHE A 71 -32.84 -13.91 -11.93
CA PHE A 71 -34.05 -14.35 -12.62
C PHE A 71 -35.29 -13.59 -12.15
N GLN A 72 -35.96 -12.88 -13.06
CA GLN A 72 -37.15 -12.07 -12.76
C GLN A 72 -38.47 -12.88 -12.70
N GLY A 73 -38.44 -14.17 -13.04
CA GLY A 73 -39.62 -15.05 -13.00
C GLY A 73 -39.74 -15.84 -11.69
N SER A 74 -40.85 -16.57 -11.50
CA SER A 74 -41.00 -17.43 -10.34
C SER A 74 -40.14 -18.69 -10.45
N LEU A 75 -39.15 -18.84 -9.56
CA LEU A 75 -38.32 -20.06 -9.47
C LEU A 75 -39.16 -21.33 -9.25
N SER A 76 -40.36 -21.22 -8.67
CA SER A 76 -41.26 -22.36 -8.47
C SER A 76 -41.81 -22.95 -9.77
N ALA A 77 -41.74 -22.23 -10.89
CA ALA A 77 -42.23 -22.69 -12.19
C ALA A 77 -41.17 -23.43 -13.01
N VAL A 78 -39.90 -23.43 -12.57
CA VAL A 78 -38.79 -24.09 -13.28
C VAL A 78 -38.48 -25.42 -12.60
N PRO A 79 -38.48 -26.56 -13.33
CA PRO A 79 -38.06 -27.84 -12.78
C PRO A 79 -36.63 -27.82 -12.24
N ILE A 80 -36.39 -28.44 -11.07
CA ILE A 80 -35.09 -28.39 -10.38
C ILE A 80 -33.91 -28.88 -11.23
N ASN A 81 -34.15 -29.90 -12.06
CA ASN A 81 -33.15 -30.47 -12.97
C ASN A 81 -32.71 -29.51 -14.09
N GLN A 82 -33.42 -28.38 -14.29
CA GLN A 82 -33.01 -27.31 -15.19
C GLN A 82 -32.23 -26.21 -14.47
N LEU A 83 -32.25 -26.19 -13.13
CA LEU A 83 -31.60 -25.18 -12.29
C LEU A 83 -30.24 -25.64 -11.76
N VAL A 84 -30.03 -26.95 -11.60
CA VAL A 84 -28.78 -27.51 -11.09
C VAL A 84 -28.12 -28.41 -12.12
N THR A 85 -26.81 -28.59 -11.99
CA THR A 85 -26.05 -29.59 -12.75
C THR A 85 -25.91 -30.85 -11.92
N VAL A 86 -26.22 -32.00 -12.49
CA VAL A 86 -26.13 -33.28 -11.77
C VAL A 86 -24.86 -34.01 -12.18
N HIS A 87 -23.99 -34.29 -11.21
CA HIS A 87 -22.82 -35.14 -11.39
C HIS A 87 -23.23 -36.59 -11.70
N PRO A 88 -22.47 -37.37 -12.49
CA PRO A 88 -22.76 -38.78 -12.74
C PRO A 88 -22.93 -39.65 -11.48
N SER A 89 -22.38 -39.23 -10.34
CA SER A 89 -22.56 -39.90 -9.05
C SER A 89 -23.91 -39.62 -8.36
N GLY A 90 -24.70 -38.67 -8.87
CA GLY A 90 -25.96 -38.22 -8.28
C GLY A 90 -25.87 -36.91 -7.47
N LEU A 91 -24.67 -36.34 -7.30
CA LEU A 91 -24.51 -35.06 -6.59
C LEU A 91 -25.12 -33.92 -7.41
N SER A 92 -26.02 -33.15 -6.83
CA SER A 92 -26.51 -31.91 -7.46
C SER A 92 -25.55 -30.76 -7.15
N PHE A 93 -25.28 -29.92 -8.14
CA PHE A 93 -24.31 -28.84 -8.05
C PHE A 93 -24.88 -27.54 -8.64
N LEU A 94 -24.70 -26.45 -7.90
CA LEU A 94 -24.96 -25.09 -8.35
C LEU A 94 -23.66 -24.28 -8.24
N GLY A 95 -23.01 -24.04 -9.39
CA GLY A 95 -21.78 -23.27 -9.45
C GLY A 95 -22.02 -21.77 -9.33
N ALA A 96 -21.04 -21.04 -8.80
CA ALA A 96 -21.08 -19.59 -8.66
C ALA A 96 -21.14 -18.90 -10.04
N VAL A 97 -20.32 -19.39 -10.97
CA VAL A 97 -20.11 -18.87 -12.34
C VAL A 97 -19.75 -20.02 -13.31
N ARG A 98 -19.76 -19.76 -14.62
CA ARG A 98 -19.40 -20.78 -15.64
C ARG A 98 -17.89 -20.96 -15.83
N GLY A 99 -17.12 -19.88 -15.66
CA GLY A 99 -15.67 -19.85 -15.85
C GLY A 99 -15.00 -18.72 -15.07
N PRO A 100 -13.66 -18.74 -14.96
CA PRO A 100 -12.88 -17.81 -14.11
C PRO A 100 -12.98 -16.33 -14.54
N GLU A 101 -13.44 -16.05 -15.76
CA GLU A 101 -13.67 -14.72 -16.31
C GLU A 101 -14.90 -13.98 -15.72
N GLU A 102 -15.81 -14.70 -15.06
CA GLU A 102 -17.05 -14.15 -14.52
C GLU A 102 -16.91 -13.78 -13.03
N ARG A 103 -17.44 -12.62 -12.62
CA ARG A 103 -17.49 -12.18 -11.22
C ARG A 103 -18.81 -12.56 -10.54
N LEU A 104 -18.73 -12.93 -9.26
CA LEU A 104 -19.89 -13.19 -8.41
C LEU A 104 -20.30 -11.91 -7.65
N GLU A 105 -21.11 -11.07 -8.28
CA GLU A 105 -21.77 -9.93 -7.63
C GLU A 105 -23.28 -10.21 -7.52
N ILE A 106 -23.74 -10.56 -6.31
CA ILE A 106 -25.13 -10.95 -6.07
C ILE A 106 -25.62 -10.33 -4.76
N ARG A 107 -26.86 -9.84 -4.75
CA ARG A 107 -27.51 -9.34 -3.53
C ARG A 107 -27.85 -10.51 -2.58
N PRO A 108 -27.53 -10.44 -1.27
CA PRO A 108 -27.74 -11.56 -0.34
C PRO A 108 -29.19 -12.04 -0.24
N ASP A 109 -30.18 -11.14 -0.29
CA ASP A 109 -31.61 -11.44 -0.23
C ASP A 109 -32.06 -12.44 -1.31
N LEU A 110 -31.53 -12.30 -2.53
CA LEU A 110 -31.85 -13.17 -3.65
C LEU A 110 -31.29 -14.59 -3.44
N VAL A 111 -30.08 -14.70 -2.87
CA VAL A 111 -29.47 -15.99 -2.58
C VAL A 111 -30.21 -16.71 -1.45
N ILE A 112 -30.69 -15.99 -0.44
CA ILE A 112 -31.53 -16.57 0.61
C ILE A 112 -32.85 -17.07 0.05
N GLY A 113 -33.53 -16.29 -0.81
CA GLY A 113 -34.74 -16.75 -1.50
C GLY A 113 -34.52 -18.02 -2.33
N LEU A 114 -33.37 -18.12 -3.01
CA LEU A 114 -32.98 -19.34 -3.73
C LEU A 114 -32.72 -20.50 -2.77
N LEU A 115 -31.98 -20.27 -1.68
CA LEU A 115 -31.68 -21.28 -0.68
C LEU A 115 -32.96 -21.81 -0.01
N GLU A 116 -33.92 -20.93 0.28
CA GLU A 116 -35.26 -21.28 0.76
C GLU A 116 -35.98 -22.23 -0.20
N TYR A 117 -35.99 -21.91 -1.50
CA TYR A 117 -36.58 -22.78 -2.52
C TYR A 117 -35.87 -24.14 -2.59
N MET A 118 -34.54 -24.13 -2.64
CA MET A 118 -33.71 -25.35 -2.72
C MET A 118 -33.89 -26.23 -1.47
N SER A 119 -34.07 -25.64 -0.29
CA SER A 119 -34.28 -26.37 0.97
C SER A 119 -35.54 -27.25 0.98
N ARG A 120 -36.50 -26.98 0.08
CA ARG A 120 -37.72 -27.82 -0.05
C ARG A 120 -37.48 -29.08 -0.86
N GLN A 121 -36.44 -29.10 -1.68
CA GLN A 121 -36.12 -30.20 -2.59
C GLN A 121 -35.01 -31.10 -2.05
N TYR A 122 -34.09 -30.54 -1.25
CA TYR A 122 -32.92 -31.26 -0.74
C TYR A 122 -32.97 -31.46 0.77
N LYS A 123 -32.57 -32.65 1.24
CA LYS A 123 -32.41 -32.94 2.67
C LYS A 123 -31.11 -32.35 3.23
N TYR A 124 -30.08 -32.25 2.40
CA TYR A 124 -28.78 -31.69 2.76
C TYR A 124 -28.29 -30.71 1.68
N ILE A 125 -27.88 -29.52 2.11
CA ILE A 125 -27.23 -28.52 1.27
C ILE A 125 -25.87 -28.20 1.89
N VAL A 126 -24.80 -28.36 1.13
CA VAL A 126 -23.45 -27.95 1.49
C VAL A 126 -23.12 -26.69 0.71
N VAL A 127 -22.74 -25.62 1.41
CA VAL A 127 -22.39 -24.35 0.80
C VAL A 127 -20.91 -24.08 1.05
N ASP A 128 -20.13 -23.95 -0.01
CA ASP A 128 -18.74 -23.50 0.09
C ASP A 128 -18.72 -21.97 0.26
N LEU A 129 -18.40 -21.50 1.46
CA LEU A 129 -18.41 -20.06 1.80
C LEU A 129 -17.03 -19.42 1.65
N GLY A 130 -15.97 -20.22 1.45
CA GLY A 130 -14.63 -19.68 1.39
C GLY A 130 -14.11 -19.17 2.74
N ASN A 131 -13.24 -18.16 2.70
CA ASN A 131 -12.62 -17.55 3.88
C ASN A 131 -13.00 -16.08 4.06
N ASP A 132 -13.96 -15.60 3.27
CA ASP A 132 -14.47 -14.24 3.35
C ASP A 132 -15.78 -14.23 4.15
N LEU A 133 -15.88 -13.38 5.16
CA LEU A 133 -17.12 -13.21 5.92
C LEU A 133 -17.86 -11.95 5.43
N GLY A 134 -18.12 -11.88 4.11
CA GLY A 134 -18.86 -10.78 3.51
C GLY A 134 -20.37 -10.82 3.82
N PRO A 135 -21.16 -9.86 3.32
CA PRO A 135 -22.61 -9.82 3.52
C PRO A 135 -23.34 -11.08 3.03
N LEU A 136 -22.89 -11.67 1.91
CA LEU A 136 -23.44 -12.91 1.37
C LEU A 136 -23.21 -14.09 2.31
N GLN A 137 -21.97 -14.30 2.75
CA GLN A 137 -21.62 -15.40 3.63
C GLN A 137 -22.28 -15.25 5.00
N HIS A 138 -22.39 -14.03 5.53
CA HIS A 138 -23.15 -13.73 6.73
C HIS A 138 -24.62 -14.13 6.59
N ALA A 139 -25.29 -13.71 5.50
CA ALA A 139 -26.69 -14.05 5.27
C ALA A 139 -26.91 -15.57 5.19
N ILE A 140 -26.02 -16.29 4.49
CA ILE A 140 -26.11 -17.75 4.38
C ILE A 140 -25.87 -18.41 5.75
N LEU A 141 -24.90 -17.93 6.54
CA LEU A 141 -24.63 -18.45 7.87
C LEU A 141 -25.77 -18.19 8.86
N MET A 142 -26.48 -17.06 8.75
CA MET A 142 -27.66 -16.79 9.59
C MET A 142 -28.76 -17.84 9.38
N GLU A 143 -28.82 -18.38 8.17
CA GLU A 143 -29.79 -19.39 7.78
C GLU A 143 -29.27 -20.83 7.95
N ALA A 144 -27.96 -21.03 8.01
CA ALA A 144 -27.33 -22.35 8.11
C ALA A 144 -27.69 -23.09 9.41
N THR A 145 -27.77 -24.41 9.32
CA THR A 145 -27.93 -25.30 10.48
C THR A 145 -26.60 -25.45 11.23
N ALA A 146 -25.48 -25.43 10.51
CA ALA A 146 -24.14 -25.61 11.08
C ALA A 146 -23.06 -24.95 10.22
N GLY A 147 -21.97 -24.52 10.86
CA GLY A 147 -20.75 -24.10 10.18
C GLY A 147 -19.62 -25.12 10.37
N MET A 148 -18.96 -25.54 9.30
CA MET A 148 -17.78 -26.40 9.34
C MET A 148 -16.53 -25.54 9.17
N ILE A 149 -15.75 -25.40 10.24
CA ILE A 149 -14.50 -24.64 10.23
C ILE A 149 -13.35 -25.57 9.84
N VAL A 150 -12.78 -25.35 8.66
CA VAL A 150 -11.64 -26.13 8.13
C VAL A 150 -10.33 -25.40 8.45
N ALA A 151 -9.43 -26.05 9.19
CA ALA A 151 -8.12 -25.51 9.55
C ALA A 151 -7.01 -26.56 9.38
N THR A 152 -5.81 -26.15 8.93
CA THR A 152 -4.62 -27.02 8.89
C THR A 152 -3.83 -26.90 10.20
N PRO A 153 -3.03 -27.92 10.59
CA PRO A 153 -2.24 -27.92 11.83
C PRO A 153 -0.99 -27.02 11.76
N GLU A 154 -1.14 -25.79 11.27
CA GLU A 154 -0.08 -24.79 11.17
C GLU A 154 -0.38 -23.63 12.13
N VAL A 155 0.61 -23.17 12.90
CA VAL A 155 0.44 -22.12 13.93
C VAL A 155 -0.24 -20.86 13.40
N LEU A 156 0.15 -20.39 12.22
CA LEU A 156 -0.42 -19.19 11.61
C LEU A 156 -1.88 -19.40 11.17
N VAL A 157 -2.22 -20.58 10.66
CA VAL A 157 -3.59 -20.93 10.25
C VAL A 157 -4.51 -21.04 11.46
N VAL A 158 -4.02 -21.63 12.55
CA VAL A 158 -4.76 -21.70 13.83
C VAL A 158 -5.01 -20.29 14.36
N THR A 159 -4.00 -19.42 14.36
CA THR A 159 -4.13 -18.02 14.81
C THR A 159 -5.15 -17.24 13.97
N GLN A 160 -5.16 -17.41 12.65
CA GLN A 160 -6.15 -16.79 11.76
C GLN A 160 -7.56 -17.36 11.98
N THR A 161 -7.66 -18.65 12.26
CA THR A 161 -8.94 -19.30 12.60
C THR A 161 -9.51 -18.78 13.91
N ILE A 162 -8.67 -18.50 14.93
CA ILE A 162 -9.09 -17.84 16.17
C ILE A 162 -9.70 -16.47 15.87
N ARG A 163 -9.05 -15.66 15.02
CA ARG A 163 -9.57 -14.33 14.64
C ARG A 163 -10.93 -14.44 13.95
N MET A 164 -11.04 -15.31 12.94
CA MET A 164 -12.30 -15.55 12.24
C MET A 164 -13.42 -15.99 13.21
N MET A 165 -13.12 -16.85 14.18
CA MET A 165 -14.09 -17.25 15.20
C MET A 165 -14.53 -16.08 16.08
N ASN A 166 -13.60 -15.21 16.48
CA ASN A 166 -13.93 -14.01 17.26
C ASN A 166 -14.82 -13.05 16.47
N ASP A 167 -14.59 -12.89 15.16
CA ASP A 167 -15.41 -12.07 14.29
C ASP A 167 -16.84 -12.64 14.17
N LEU A 168 -16.96 -13.95 13.99
CA LEU A 168 -18.25 -14.66 13.97
C LEU A 168 -19.00 -14.52 15.30
N MET A 169 -18.30 -14.68 16.42
CA MET A 169 -18.91 -14.49 17.75
C MET A 169 -19.34 -13.04 17.97
N SER A 170 -18.56 -12.07 17.47
CA SER A 170 -18.91 -10.64 17.53
C SER A 170 -20.12 -10.31 16.64
N ALA A 171 -20.29 -11.04 15.54
CA ALA A 171 -21.47 -11.01 14.67
C ALA A 171 -22.65 -11.83 15.23
N THR A 172 -22.63 -12.17 16.53
CA THR A 172 -23.69 -12.87 17.28
C THR A 172 -23.93 -14.32 16.91
N PHE A 173 -23.05 -14.96 16.13
CA PHE A 173 -23.16 -16.39 15.86
C PHE A 173 -22.80 -17.21 17.10
N PRO A 174 -23.66 -18.16 17.53
CA PRO A 174 -23.36 -19.03 18.66
C PRO A 174 -22.14 -19.90 18.36
N LYS A 175 -21.15 -19.96 19.27
CA LYS A 175 -19.95 -20.80 19.10
C LYS A 175 -20.30 -22.26 18.85
N ASP A 176 -21.34 -22.77 19.52
CA ASP A 176 -21.80 -24.17 19.43
C ASP A 176 -22.34 -24.57 18.04
N MET A 177 -22.67 -23.58 17.19
CA MET A 177 -23.07 -23.80 15.79
C MET A 177 -21.91 -24.31 14.93
N PHE A 178 -20.67 -24.02 15.33
CA PHE A 178 -19.48 -24.35 14.55
C PHE A 178 -18.87 -25.67 14.97
N GLN A 179 -18.43 -26.45 13.99
CA GLN A 179 -17.71 -27.71 14.18
C GLN A 179 -16.33 -27.61 13.54
N LEU A 180 -15.28 -27.97 14.29
CA LEU A 180 -13.90 -27.92 13.81
C LEU A 180 -13.55 -29.16 12.99
N VAL A 181 -12.94 -28.96 11.83
CA VAL A 181 -12.29 -30.00 11.04
C VAL A 181 -10.82 -29.67 10.89
N ILE A 182 -9.96 -30.56 11.37
CA ILE A 182 -8.50 -30.41 11.21
C ILE A 182 -8.11 -31.12 9.91
N ASN A 183 -7.77 -30.34 8.89
CA ASN A 183 -7.43 -30.83 7.56
C ASN A 183 -5.92 -30.97 7.38
N ARG A 184 -5.50 -31.87 6.48
CA ARG A 184 -4.08 -32.13 6.17
C ARG A 184 -3.25 -32.43 7.42
N ALA A 185 -3.77 -33.26 8.32
CA ALA A 185 -3.03 -33.69 9.50
C ALA A 185 -1.86 -34.59 9.10
N SER A 186 -0.66 -34.23 9.57
CA SER A 186 0.58 -34.98 9.34
C SER A 186 1.45 -34.97 10.60
N ALA A 187 2.53 -35.75 10.58
CA ALA A 187 3.46 -35.84 11.71
C ALA A 187 4.31 -34.57 11.89
N THR A 188 4.40 -33.69 10.87
CA THR A 188 5.31 -32.54 10.83
C THR A 188 4.63 -31.21 11.22
N GLY A 189 3.36 -31.24 11.63
CA GLY A 189 2.59 -30.07 12.07
C GLY A 189 2.24 -30.08 13.56
N LEU A 190 1.43 -29.10 13.99
CA LEU A 190 0.84 -29.12 15.33
C LEU A 190 0.01 -30.39 15.52
N ASN A 191 0.14 -31.01 16.69
CA ASN A 191 -0.74 -32.10 17.07
C ASN A 191 -2.21 -31.61 17.05
N PRO A 192 -3.17 -32.36 16.47
CA PRO A 192 -4.59 -32.04 16.52
C PRO A 192 -5.13 -31.66 17.92
N ALA A 193 -4.60 -32.26 18.98
CA ALA A 193 -4.94 -31.90 20.36
C ALA A 193 -4.50 -30.47 20.74
N ALA A 194 -3.34 -30.02 20.25
CA ALA A 194 -2.84 -28.67 20.47
C ALA A 194 -3.70 -27.64 19.73
N VAL A 195 -4.09 -27.94 18.48
CA VAL A 195 -5.03 -27.10 17.70
C VAL A 195 -6.38 -26.98 18.42
N SER A 196 -6.91 -28.10 18.92
CA SER A 196 -8.15 -28.14 19.68
C SER A 196 -8.10 -27.29 20.95
N SER A 197 -6.98 -27.36 21.69
CA SER A 197 -6.76 -26.57 22.90
C SER A 197 -6.71 -25.07 22.60
N GLN A 198 -6.00 -24.66 21.55
CA GLN A 198 -5.88 -23.25 21.16
C GLN A 198 -7.22 -22.65 20.68
N LEU A 199 -8.00 -23.41 19.91
CA LEU A 199 -9.33 -22.97 19.45
C LEU A 199 -10.42 -23.14 20.51
N GLN A 200 -10.10 -23.80 21.63
CA GLN A 200 -11.05 -24.21 22.65
C GLN A 200 -12.28 -24.88 22.03
N MET A 201 -12.03 -25.79 21.08
CA MET A 201 -13.06 -26.48 20.31
C MET A 201 -12.58 -27.89 19.95
N PRO A 202 -13.31 -28.95 20.32
CA PRO A 202 -12.95 -30.31 19.94
C PRO A 202 -13.13 -30.50 18.42
N PRO A 203 -12.21 -31.18 17.73
CA PRO A 203 -12.38 -31.50 16.32
C PRO A 203 -13.49 -32.55 16.14
N LEU A 204 -14.45 -32.26 15.27
CA LEU A 204 -15.43 -33.23 14.80
C LEU A 204 -14.72 -34.38 14.05
N GLY A 205 -13.68 -34.03 13.30
CA GLY A 205 -12.81 -35.01 12.65
C GLY A 205 -11.47 -34.45 12.22
N VAL A 206 -10.58 -35.36 11.88
CA VAL A 206 -9.21 -35.08 11.44
C VAL A 206 -9.03 -35.78 10.09
N ILE A 207 -8.70 -35.00 9.06
CA ILE A 207 -8.46 -35.50 7.71
C ILE A 207 -6.94 -35.60 7.51
N PRO A 208 -6.38 -36.78 7.22
CA PRO A 208 -4.94 -36.95 7.05
C PRO A 208 -4.44 -36.24 5.79
N GLN A 209 -3.19 -35.81 5.79
CA GLN A 209 -2.52 -35.30 4.59
C GLN A 209 -2.20 -36.47 3.66
N ASP A 210 -2.78 -36.45 2.46
CA ASP A 210 -2.49 -37.38 1.38
C ASP A 210 -2.50 -36.62 0.05
N GLU A 211 -1.34 -36.05 -0.27
CA GLU A 211 -1.17 -35.21 -1.48
C GLU A 211 -1.25 -36.03 -2.76
N ALA A 212 -0.74 -37.27 -2.75
CA ALA A 212 -0.74 -38.14 -3.91
C ALA A 212 -2.17 -38.49 -4.34
N THR A 213 -3.00 -38.95 -3.40
CA THR A 213 -4.41 -39.29 -3.71
C THR A 213 -5.20 -38.04 -4.07
N SER A 214 -4.96 -36.91 -3.39
CA SER A 214 -5.64 -35.63 -3.66
C SER A 214 -5.31 -35.08 -5.05
N ALA A 215 -4.03 -35.09 -5.45
CA ALA A 215 -3.60 -34.66 -6.78
C ALA A 215 -4.12 -35.58 -7.88
N ALA A 216 -4.13 -36.90 -7.64
CA ALA A 216 -4.67 -37.88 -8.59
C ALA A 216 -6.19 -37.77 -8.79
N ALA A 217 -6.93 -37.30 -7.78
CA ALA A 217 -8.36 -37.02 -7.89
C ALA A 217 -8.63 -35.72 -8.68
N LEU A 218 -7.89 -34.65 -8.36
CA LEU A 218 -8.00 -33.36 -9.06
C LEU A 218 -7.62 -33.46 -10.54
N SER A 219 -6.60 -34.24 -10.90
CA SER A 219 -6.22 -34.44 -12.31
C SER A 219 -7.29 -35.18 -13.12
N LYS A 220 -8.17 -35.91 -12.46
CA LYS A 220 -9.36 -36.55 -13.04
C LYS A 220 -10.60 -35.65 -12.98
N PHE A 221 -10.48 -34.43 -12.47
CA PHE A 221 -11.58 -33.51 -12.20
C PHE A 221 -12.73 -34.19 -11.46
N MET A 222 -12.42 -34.96 -10.42
CA MET A 222 -13.39 -35.76 -9.69
C MET A 222 -13.13 -35.67 -8.18
N PRO A 223 -14.18 -35.57 -7.33
CA PRO A 223 -14.01 -35.60 -5.89
C PRO A 223 -13.27 -36.86 -5.43
N LEU A 224 -12.25 -36.66 -4.58
CA LEU A 224 -11.41 -37.71 -3.98
C LEU A 224 -12.20 -38.88 -3.38
N VAL A 225 -13.30 -38.61 -2.66
CA VAL A 225 -14.16 -39.66 -2.06
C VAL A 225 -14.70 -40.62 -3.13
N LEU A 226 -14.93 -40.14 -4.35
CA LEU A 226 -15.39 -40.94 -5.50
C LEU A 226 -14.20 -41.54 -6.27
N ALA A 227 -13.12 -40.78 -6.45
CA ALA A 227 -11.95 -41.18 -7.22
C ALA A 227 -11.13 -42.29 -6.54
N ALA A 228 -11.11 -42.29 -5.21
CA ALA A 228 -10.33 -43.21 -4.38
C ALA A 228 -11.15 -43.68 -3.15
N PRO A 229 -12.21 -44.48 -3.35
CA PRO A 229 -13.17 -44.82 -2.30
C PRO A 229 -12.59 -45.65 -1.15
N LYS A 230 -11.42 -46.29 -1.35
CA LYS A 230 -10.73 -47.13 -0.36
C LYS A 230 -9.55 -46.43 0.32
N ALA A 231 -9.23 -45.18 -0.03
CA ALA A 231 -8.09 -44.48 0.54
C ALA A 231 -8.35 -44.11 2.02
N PRO A 232 -7.32 -44.09 2.89
CA PRO A 232 -7.49 -43.70 4.30
C PRO A 232 -8.09 -42.30 4.48
N ILE A 233 -7.71 -41.35 3.61
CA ILE A 233 -8.28 -40.00 3.58
C ILE A 233 -9.79 -40.01 3.29
N THR A 234 -10.27 -40.93 2.44
CA THR A 234 -11.69 -41.10 2.13
C THR A 234 -12.46 -41.66 3.31
N THR A 235 -11.90 -42.65 4.02
CA THR A 235 -12.48 -43.17 5.27
C THR A 235 -12.69 -42.06 6.30
N ALA A 236 -11.73 -41.12 6.41
CA ALA A 236 -11.85 -39.99 7.33
C ALA A 236 -13.05 -39.06 7.02
N TYR A 237 -13.41 -38.87 5.75
CA TYR A 237 -14.62 -38.14 5.37
C TYR A 237 -15.89 -38.89 5.76
N PHE A 238 -15.94 -40.20 5.56
CA PHE A 238 -17.09 -41.02 5.98
C PHE A 238 -17.26 -41.04 7.50
N ASP A 239 -16.17 -41.15 8.25
CA ASP A 239 -16.20 -41.09 9.71
C ASP A 239 -16.67 -39.71 10.21
N LEU A 240 -16.29 -38.64 9.53
CA LEU A 240 -16.77 -37.30 9.82
C LEU A 240 -18.29 -37.19 9.63
N VAL A 241 -18.83 -37.75 8.53
CA VAL A 241 -20.27 -37.79 8.27
C VAL A 241 -21.00 -38.58 9.36
N ARG A 242 -20.50 -39.77 9.71
CA ARG A 242 -21.09 -40.60 10.79
C ARG A 242 -21.14 -39.82 12.10
N LYS A 243 -20.04 -39.18 12.51
CA LYS A 243 -19.96 -38.36 13.73
C LYS A 243 -20.91 -37.17 13.72
N LEU A 244 -21.07 -36.52 12.56
CA LEU A 244 -22.05 -35.44 12.42
C LEU A 244 -23.48 -35.99 12.64
N THR A 245 -23.80 -37.12 12.03
CA THR A 245 -25.15 -37.71 12.08
C THR A 245 -25.48 -38.51 13.34
N SER A 246 -24.48 -38.92 14.14
CA SER A 246 -24.68 -39.73 15.36
C SER A 246 -25.17 -38.96 16.59
N GLY A 247 -25.55 -37.69 16.43
CA GLY A 247 -26.18 -36.88 17.48
C GLY A 247 -25.79 -35.40 17.45
N ALA A 248 -24.64 -35.05 16.85
CA ALA A 248 -24.24 -33.65 16.69
C ALA A 248 -25.28 -32.87 15.85
N LEU A 249 -25.84 -33.49 14.82
CA LEU A 249 -26.85 -32.88 13.97
C LEU A 249 -28.17 -32.58 14.70
N GLN A 250 -28.68 -33.47 15.56
CA GLN A 250 -29.86 -33.17 16.38
C GLN A 250 -29.61 -31.97 17.29
N ARG A 251 -28.44 -31.92 17.94
CA ARG A 251 -28.04 -30.80 18.80
C ARG A 251 -27.96 -29.49 18.01
N LEU A 252 -27.34 -29.50 16.82
CA LEU A 252 -27.22 -28.33 15.95
C LEU A 252 -28.59 -27.82 15.47
N LYS A 253 -29.52 -28.73 15.14
CA LYS A 253 -30.90 -28.36 14.79
C LYS A 253 -31.71 -27.78 15.95
N ALA A 254 -31.36 -28.11 17.19
CA ALA A 254 -32.01 -27.61 18.40
C ALA A 254 -31.44 -26.28 18.89
N LEU A 255 -30.30 -25.82 18.35
CA LEU A 255 -29.74 -24.51 18.69
C LEU A 255 -30.68 -23.40 18.22
N GLN A 256 -30.85 -22.38 19.06
CA GLN A 256 -31.53 -21.16 18.63
C GLN A 256 -30.72 -20.53 17.50
N LYS A 257 -31.35 -20.34 16.34
CA LYS A 257 -30.77 -19.57 15.24
C LYS A 257 -30.39 -18.17 15.73
N PRO A 258 -29.29 -17.60 15.23
CA PRO A 258 -28.92 -16.22 15.55
C PRO A 258 -30.11 -15.30 15.22
N LYS A 259 -30.49 -14.43 16.17
CA LYS A 259 -31.59 -13.48 15.95
C LYS A 259 -31.10 -12.43 14.94
N PRO A 260 -31.83 -12.20 13.84
CA PRO A 260 -31.56 -11.05 13.01
C PRO A 260 -31.69 -9.80 13.90
N GLN A 261 -30.65 -8.98 14.00
CA GLN A 261 -30.90 -7.58 14.34
C GLN A 261 -31.79 -7.06 13.23
N ALA A 262 -33.01 -6.64 13.58
CA ALA A 262 -33.96 -6.08 12.64
C ALA A 262 -33.31 -4.88 11.93
N THR A 263 -32.78 -5.12 10.73
CA THR A 263 -32.68 -4.09 9.71
C THR A 263 -34.10 -3.69 9.39
N ALA A 264 -34.48 -2.50 9.87
CA ALA A 264 -35.78 -1.91 9.61
C ALA A 264 -35.98 -1.78 8.09
N GLU A 265 -36.76 -2.69 7.51
CA GLU A 265 -37.45 -2.43 6.25
C GLU A 265 -38.58 -1.44 6.50
N SER A 266 -38.63 -0.46 5.61
CA SER A 266 -39.58 0.64 5.57
C SER A 266 -41.02 0.18 5.39
N THR A 267 -41.91 0.58 6.31
CA THR A 267 -43.28 0.99 5.94
C THR A 267 -43.77 2.10 6.88
N SER A 268 -44.00 3.26 6.26
CA SER A 268 -44.87 4.37 6.68
C SER A 268 -44.94 4.73 8.18
N GLY A 269 -44.19 5.76 8.57
CA GLY A 269 -44.44 6.49 9.81
C GLY A 269 -43.16 6.97 10.48
N SER A 270 -42.80 8.24 10.26
CA SER A 270 -41.89 9.05 11.10
C SER A 270 -40.69 8.31 11.72
N SER A 271 -39.59 8.22 10.98
CA SER A 271 -38.30 7.68 11.46
C SER A 271 -37.53 8.72 12.28
N GLN A 272 -37.53 8.58 13.60
CA GLN A 272 -36.43 9.03 14.44
C GLN A 272 -35.41 7.87 14.52
N LEU A 273 -34.28 8.00 13.82
CA LEU A 273 -33.16 7.06 13.85
C LEU A 273 -32.45 7.12 15.21
N ILE A 274 -32.37 5.98 15.90
CA ILE A 274 -31.57 5.78 17.11
C ILE A 274 -30.08 5.75 16.71
N SER A 275 -29.30 6.60 17.37
CA SER A 275 -27.87 6.86 17.20
C SER A 275 -26.97 5.66 17.55
N ALA A 276 -25.98 5.37 16.69
CA ALA A 276 -24.81 4.59 17.07
C ALA A 276 -23.95 5.39 18.08
N PRO A 277 -23.44 4.79 19.18
CA PRO A 277 -22.64 5.54 20.15
C PRO A 277 -21.31 5.97 19.52
N GLY A 278 -21.07 7.29 19.45
CA GLY A 278 -19.74 7.86 19.19
C GLY A 278 -19.43 8.39 17.78
N VAL A 279 -20.37 8.37 16.82
CA VAL A 279 -20.15 9.01 15.51
C VAL A 279 -20.75 10.42 15.52
N ASP A 280 -19.89 11.42 15.32
CA ASP A 280 -20.23 12.84 15.21
C ASP A 280 -21.46 13.08 14.28
N PRO A 281 -22.50 13.82 14.71
CA PRO A 281 -23.74 14.04 13.94
C PRO A 281 -23.51 14.52 12.50
N ARG A 282 -22.48 15.34 12.28
CA ARG A 282 -22.11 15.83 10.95
C ARG A 282 -21.55 14.72 10.06
N THR A 283 -20.79 13.79 10.62
CA THR A 283 -20.31 12.60 9.90
C THR A 283 -21.47 11.67 9.50
N GLN A 284 -22.47 11.52 10.37
CA GLN A 284 -23.68 10.75 10.05
C GLN A 284 -24.49 11.39 8.92
N LEU A 285 -24.64 12.72 8.95
CA LEU A 285 -25.32 13.45 7.87
C LEU A 285 -24.58 13.28 6.54
N LYS A 286 -23.25 13.40 6.53
CA LYS A 286 -22.44 13.15 5.32
C LYS A 286 -22.64 11.74 4.77
N LEU A 287 -22.63 10.71 5.62
CA LEU A 287 -22.89 9.33 5.20
C LEU A 287 -24.26 9.17 4.54
N ARG A 288 -25.33 9.74 5.13
CA ARG A 288 -26.68 9.68 4.56
C ARG A 288 -26.77 10.37 3.20
N VAL A 289 -26.23 11.58 3.08
CA VAL A 289 -26.19 12.33 1.82
C VAL A 289 -25.42 11.55 0.75
N HIS A 290 -24.29 10.94 1.13
CA HIS A 290 -23.45 10.18 0.22
C HIS A 290 -24.12 8.88 -0.26
N SER A 291 -24.87 8.20 0.62
CA SER A 291 -25.66 7.01 0.28
C SER A 291 -26.81 7.34 -0.67
N GLU A 292 -27.51 8.45 -0.45
CA GLU A 292 -28.61 8.87 -1.31
C GLU A 292 -28.09 9.34 -2.69
N LEU A 293 -26.96 10.07 -2.72
CA LEU A 293 -26.32 10.48 -3.98
C LEU A 293 -25.95 9.27 -4.86
N ILE A 294 -25.43 8.19 -4.26
CA ILE A 294 -25.11 6.94 -4.97
C ILE A 294 -26.38 6.26 -5.51
N ARG A 295 -27.51 6.38 -4.82
CA ARG A 295 -28.80 5.82 -5.27
C ARG A 295 -29.42 6.62 -6.42
N THR A 296 -29.26 7.94 -6.40
CA THR A 296 -29.88 8.83 -7.39
C THR A 296 -29.02 9.03 -8.63
N ALA A 297 -27.70 8.87 -8.54
CA ALA A 297 -26.79 9.25 -9.60
C ALA A 297 -25.98 8.08 -10.17
N ASP A 298 -26.08 7.89 -11.49
CA ASP A 298 -25.23 7.00 -12.30
C ASP A 298 -23.83 7.62 -12.52
N LEU A 299 -23.22 8.13 -11.43
CA LEU A 299 -22.01 8.98 -11.42
C LEU A 299 -20.80 8.30 -12.08
N ASN A 300 -20.65 6.99 -11.90
CA ASN A 300 -19.53 6.23 -12.45
C ASN A 300 -19.56 6.15 -13.99
N LYS A 301 -20.76 6.16 -14.59
CA LYS A 301 -20.96 6.15 -16.04
C LYS A 301 -20.67 7.52 -16.66
N LEU A 302 -21.15 8.58 -16.02
CA LEU A 302 -20.94 9.97 -16.45
C LEU A 302 -19.49 10.43 -16.33
N LEU A 303 -18.74 9.97 -15.32
CA LEU A 303 -17.31 10.26 -15.14
C LEU A 303 -16.42 9.62 -16.22
N ALA A 304 -16.84 8.49 -16.80
CA ALA A 304 -16.12 7.84 -17.89
C ALA A 304 -16.29 8.59 -19.22
N GLU A 305 -17.42 9.26 -19.42
CA GLU A 305 -17.80 10.00 -20.64
C GLU A 305 -17.23 11.45 -20.68
N THR A 306 -16.66 11.95 -19.58
CA THR A 306 -16.19 13.35 -19.41
C THR A 306 -14.68 13.55 -19.66
N LYS A 307 -13.94 12.54 -20.16
CA LYS A 307 -12.48 12.61 -20.29
C LYS A 307 -12.01 13.78 -21.18
N GLY A 308 -11.37 14.77 -20.57
CA GLY A 308 -10.52 15.77 -21.23
C GLY A 308 -11.15 17.13 -21.54
N ASP A 309 -12.42 17.35 -21.17
CA ASP A 309 -13.15 18.59 -21.48
C ASP A 309 -13.49 19.35 -20.18
N GLU A 310 -12.80 20.46 -19.93
CA GLU A 310 -12.99 21.29 -18.73
C GLU A 310 -14.43 21.82 -18.60
N SER A 311 -15.11 22.07 -19.73
CA SER A 311 -16.50 22.54 -19.75
C SER A 311 -17.46 21.47 -19.22
N LYS A 312 -17.26 20.21 -19.62
CA LYS A 312 -18.12 19.09 -19.19
C LYS A 312 -17.86 18.68 -17.74
N GLN A 313 -16.63 18.84 -17.25
CA GLN A 313 -16.33 18.64 -15.82
C GLN A 313 -16.99 19.72 -14.95
N ALA A 314 -17.00 20.98 -15.40
CA ALA A 314 -17.71 22.05 -14.70
C ALA A 314 -19.22 21.82 -14.66
N GLU A 315 -19.80 21.37 -15.78
CA GLU A 315 -21.23 21.05 -15.89
C GLU A 315 -21.63 19.86 -14.98
N LEU A 316 -20.83 18.79 -14.98
CA LEU A 316 -21.04 17.65 -14.08
C LEU A 316 -20.94 18.07 -12.60
N ARG A 317 -19.96 18.93 -12.26
CA ARG A 317 -19.78 19.43 -10.90
C ARG A 317 -20.97 20.26 -10.43
N GLU A 318 -21.52 21.13 -11.29
CA GLU A 318 -22.72 21.91 -10.97
C GLU A 318 -23.98 21.04 -10.87
N LYS A 319 -24.14 20.03 -11.76
CA LYS A 319 -25.26 19.09 -11.67
C LYS A 319 -25.24 18.30 -10.35
N THR A 320 -24.10 17.68 -10.03
CA THR A 320 -23.92 16.94 -8.77
C THR A 320 -24.11 17.84 -7.54
N ARG A 321 -23.64 19.11 -7.61
CA ARG A 321 -23.85 20.08 -6.53
C ARG A 321 -25.34 20.36 -6.30
N ARG A 322 -26.14 20.51 -7.36
CA ARG A 322 -27.59 20.69 -7.25
C ARG A 322 -28.27 19.47 -6.62
N GLU A 323 -27.88 18.26 -7.01
CA GLU A 323 -28.40 17.02 -6.42
C GLU A 323 -28.04 16.90 -4.93
N ILE A 324 -26.78 17.14 -4.55
CA ILE A 324 -26.35 17.14 -3.14
C ILE A 324 -27.14 18.18 -2.34
N THR A 325 -27.36 19.37 -2.91
CA THR A 325 -28.13 20.45 -2.28
C THR A 325 -29.56 19.99 -1.96
N GLN A 326 -30.24 19.35 -2.93
CA GLN A 326 -31.59 18.81 -2.74
C GLN A 326 -31.64 17.70 -1.69
N ILE A 327 -30.64 16.82 -1.66
CA ILE A 327 -30.54 15.74 -0.68
C ILE A 327 -30.33 16.30 0.73
N VAL A 328 -29.43 17.28 0.89
CA VAL A 328 -29.17 17.94 2.18
C VAL A 328 -30.43 18.66 2.69
N ASP A 329 -31.15 19.35 1.82
CA ASP A 329 -32.39 20.05 2.20
C ASP A 329 -33.50 19.08 2.64
N LYS A 330 -33.51 17.86 2.11
CA LYS A 330 -34.45 16.80 2.50
C LYS A 330 -34.04 16.10 3.81
N GLU A 331 -32.75 15.86 4.01
CA GLU A 331 -32.22 15.08 5.14
C GLU A 331 -31.99 15.91 6.41
N SER A 332 -31.76 17.22 6.28
CA SER A 332 -31.51 18.11 7.43
C SER A 332 -31.94 19.55 7.11
N PRO A 333 -33.25 19.84 7.12
CA PRO A 333 -33.79 21.17 6.77
C PRO A 333 -33.38 22.28 7.75
N ASP A 334 -33.04 21.94 9.01
CA ASP A 334 -32.75 22.90 10.08
C ASP A 334 -31.25 23.25 10.23
N ILE A 335 -30.40 22.82 9.31
CA ILE A 335 -28.95 23.05 9.39
C ILE A 335 -28.56 24.50 9.08
N ASN A 336 -27.61 25.06 9.84
CA ASN A 336 -27.11 26.42 9.62
C ASN A 336 -26.47 26.58 8.21
N ARG A 337 -26.66 27.73 7.56
CA ARG A 337 -26.17 28.07 6.21
C ARG A 337 -24.67 27.84 6.02
N ASP A 338 -23.85 28.17 7.02
CA ASP A 338 -22.39 27.96 6.96
C ASP A 338 -22.03 26.48 7.01
N GLU A 339 -22.73 25.71 7.84
CA GLU A 339 -22.51 24.28 7.99
C GLU A 339 -23.05 23.50 6.78
N ARG A 340 -24.19 23.92 6.24
CA ARG A 340 -24.73 23.47 4.96
C ARG A 340 -23.72 23.63 3.83
N SER A 341 -23.15 24.82 3.70
CA SER A 341 -22.19 25.13 2.64
C SER A 341 -20.92 24.28 2.77
N LYS A 342 -20.46 24.03 4.00
CA LYS A 342 -19.33 23.12 4.28
C LYS A 342 -19.66 21.67 3.92
N ILE A 343 -20.83 21.14 4.30
CA ILE A 343 -21.22 19.76 3.99
C ILE A 343 -21.39 19.56 2.49
N ILE A 344 -22.04 20.49 1.78
CA ILE A 344 -22.19 20.41 0.32
C ILE A 344 -20.82 20.41 -0.36
N LYS A 345 -19.90 21.29 0.07
CA LYS A 345 -18.53 21.34 -0.45
C LYS A 345 -17.81 20.01 -0.22
N GLU A 346 -17.80 19.52 1.02
CA GLU A 346 -17.13 18.27 1.40
C GLU A 346 -17.70 17.07 0.63
N VAL A 347 -19.03 16.88 0.61
CA VAL A 347 -19.64 15.74 -0.10
C VAL A 347 -19.39 15.82 -1.62
N LEU A 348 -19.37 17.02 -2.20
CA LEU A 348 -19.05 17.22 -3.61
C LEU A 348 -17.59 16.83 -3.91
N GLU A 349 -16.66 17.22 -3.05
CA GLU A 349 -15.23 16.87 -3.13
C GLU A 349 -14.98 15.37 -2.87
N GLU A 350 -15.72 14.73 -1.95
CA GLU A 350 -15.69 13.27 -1.75
C GLU A 350 -16.24 12.54 -3.00
N SER A 351 -17.30 13.08 -3.60
CA SER A 351 -17.98 12.44 -4.73
C SER A 351 -17.22 12.55 -6.05
N LEU A 352 -16.62 13.72 -6.33
CA LEU A 352 -15.98 14.02 -7.62
C LEU A 352 -14.46 14.22 -7.54
N GLY A 353 -13.90 14.46 -6.35
CA GLY A 353 -12.51 14.83 -6.12
C GLY A 353 -11.66 13.75 -5.46
N LEU A 354 -10.60 14.14 -4.73
CA LEU A 354 -9.76 13.23 -3.93
C LEU A 354 -10.15 13.19 -2.44
N GLY A 355 -11.31 13.76 -2.10
CA GLY A 355 -11.81 13.84 -0.73
C GLY A 355 -10.82 14.57 0.20
N PRO A 356 -10.57 14.07 1.42
CA PRO A 356 -9.67 14.71 2.40
C PRO A 356 -8.23 14.92 1.92
N LEU A 357 -7.80 14.27 0.83
CA LEU A 357 -6.45 14.43 0.30
C LEU A 357 -6.25 15.74 -0.45
N GLU A 358 -7.30 16.39 -0.97
CA GLU A 358 -7.15 17.62 -1.77
C GLU A 358 -6.47 18.72 -0.97
N ASP A 359 -6.95 19.00 0.24
CA ASP A 359 -6.37 20.00 1.14
C ASP A 359 -4.92 19.66 1.52
N LEU A 360 -4.62 18.37 1.76
CA LEU A 360 -3.28 17.91 2.12
C LEU A 360 -2.30 18.00 0.93
N LEU A 361 -2.77 17.71 -0.27
CA LEU A 361 -2.01 17.84 -1.51
C LEU A 361 -1.78 19.32 -1.87
N ALA A 362 -2.73 20.20 -1.55
CA ALA A 362 -2.59 21.64 -1.77
C ALA A 362 -1.60 22.32 -0.80
N ASP A 363 -1.46 21.84 0.44
CA ASP A 363 -0.58 22.46 1.45
C ASP A 363 0.92 22.31 1.08
N PRO A 364 1.64 23.40 0.74
CA PRO A 364 3.04 23.33 0.34
C PRO A 364 3.99 22.94 1.48
N ASN A 365 3.54 23.00 2.73
CA ASN A 365 4.34 22.62 3.90
C ASN A 365 4.36 21.11 4.16
N ILE A 366 3.50 20.34 3.48
CA ILE A 366 3.44 18.88 3.58
C ILE A 366 4.36 18.27 2.52
N SER A 367 5.32 17.45 2.96
CA SER A 367 6.20 16.67 2.07
C SER A 367 5.68 15.27 1.78
N GLU A 368 4.97 14.66 2.72
CA GLU A 368 4.49 13.28 2.62
C GLU A 368 3.15 13.11 3.34
N ILE A 369 2.29 12.28 2.78
CA ILE A 369 0.96 11.93 3.32
C ILE A 369 0.94 10.41 3.46
N MET A 370 0.63 9.90 4.65
CA MET A 370 0.55 8.47 4.95
C MET A 370 -0.81 8.17 5.57
N VAL A 371 -1.65 7.44 4.85
CA VAL A 371 -2.98 7.03 5.29
C VAL A 371 -2.92 5.58 5.73
N ASN A 372 -3.27 5.32 6.99
CA ASN A 372 -3.32 4.00 7.60
C ASN A 372 -4.78 3.67 7.93
N GLY A 373 -5.55 3.31 6.91
CA GLY A 373 -7.00 3.19 6.99
C GLY A 373 -7.70 4.55 7.12
N ALA A 374 -9.03 4.54 7.12
CA ALA A 374 -9.83 5.74 7.01
C ALA A 374 -9.66 6.75 8.16
N LYS A 375 -9.25 6.29 9.35
CA LYS A 375 -9.24 7.12 10.57
C LYS A 375 -7.88 7.66 10.97
N LYS A 376 -6.78 7.19 10.37
CA LYS A 376 -5.43 7.61 10.76
C LYS A 376 -4.68 8.13 9.54
N ILE A 377 -4.61 9.44 9.39
CA ILE A 377 -3.81 10.10 8.37
C ILE A 377 -2.64 10.80 9.06
N PHE A 378 -1.42 10.49 8.66
CA PHE A 378 -0.20 11.17 9.09
C PHE A 378 0.32 12.04 7.96
N VAL A 379 0.94 13.16 8.33
CA VAL A 379 1.60 14.07 7.40
C VAL A 379 2.99 14.39 7.89
N GLU A 380 3.94 14.49 6.97
CA GLU A 380 5.27 15.02 7.28
C GLU A 380 5.27 16.54 7.03
N LYS A 381 5.57 17.31 8.07
CA LYS A 381 5.84 18.76 7.98
C LYS A 381 7.22 19.05 8.54
N SER A 382 8.06 19.74 7.76
CA SER A 382 9.44 20.07 8.15
C SER A 382 10.26 18.88 8.67
N GLY A 383 10.09 17.70 8.06
CA GLY A 383 10.82 16.48 8.42
C GLY A 383 10.32 15.76 9.68
N LYS A 384 9.20 16.19 10.27
CA LYS A 384 8.55 15.53 11.41
C LYS A 384 7.20 14.97 10.99
N VAL A 385 6.98 13.69 11.29
CA VAL A 385 5.70 13.01 11.08
C VAL A 385 4.76 13.35 12.23
N GLN A 386 3.54 13.76 11.90
CA GLN A 386 2.51 14.10 12.87
C GLN A 386 1.14 13.60 12.40
N LEU A 387 0.26 13.28 13.35
CA LEU A 387 -1.13 12.89 13.05
C LEU A 387 -1.90 14.11 12.52
N SER A 388 -2.58 13.94 11.40
CA SER A 388 -3.50 14.94 10.83
C SER A 388 -4.83 14.95 11.57
N GLY A 389 -5.50 16.10 11.61
CA GLY A 389 -6.88 16.21 12.08
C GLY A 389 -7.93 15.78 11.04
N THR A 390 -7.50 15.46 9.81
CA THR A 390 -8.38 15.02 8.73
C THR A 390 -8.52 13.49 8.71
N THR A 391 -9.71 13.02 8.32
CA THR A 391 -10.03 11.58 8.22
C THR A 391 -10.92 11.31 7.02
N PHE A 392 -10.88 10.09 6.49
CA PHE A 392 -11.89 9.61 5.57
C PHE A 392 -13.16 9.15 6.29
N THR A 393 -14.27 9.20 5.55
CA THR A 393 -15.60 8.78 5.99
C THR A 393 -15.61 7.28 6.34
N SER A 394 -15.07 6.44 5.46
CA SER A 394 -14.95 4.97 5.63
C SER A 394 -13.76 4.39 4.83
N ASN A 395 -13.41 3.12 5.08
CA ASN A 395 -12.39 2.40 4.30
C ASN A 395 -12.83 2.23 2.84
N ASP A 396 -14.12 2.02 2.57
CA ASP A 396 -14.65 1.98 1.20
C ASP A 396 -14.46 3.30 0.46
N HIS A 397 -14.65 4.42 1.15
CA HIS A 397 -14.37 5.72 0.56
C HIS A 397 -12.88 5.86 0.21
N LEU A 398 -11.98 5.53 1.13
CA LEU A 398 -10.53 5.53 0.84
C LEU A 398 -10.18 4.61 -0.34
N ARG A 399 -10.75 3.41 -0.40
CA ARG A 399 -10.54 2.46 -1.51
C ARG A 399 -10.97 3.05 -2.86
N ARG A 400 -12.15 3.68 -2.94
CA ARG A 400 -12.62 4.37 -4.15
C ARG A 400 -11.69 5.51 -4.57
N ILE A 401 -11.15 6.26 -3.61
CA ILE A 401 -10.17 7.32 -3.89
C ILE A 401 -8.87 6.74 -4.43
N ILE A 402 -8.37 5.64 -3.83
CA ILE A 402 -7.20 4.93 -4.34
C ILE A 402 -7.41 4.47 -5.79
N GLU A 403 -8.55 3.84 -6.09
CA GLU A 403 -8.93 3.41 -7.44
C GLU A 403 -8.99 4.60 -8.43
N ARG A 404 -9.57 5.73 -8.00
CA ARG A 404 -9.66 6.97 -8.78
C ARG A 404 -8.29 7.60 -9.06
N ILE A 405 -7.34 7.47 -8.14
CA ILE A 405 -5.96 7.94 -8.33
C ILE A 405 -5.24 7.10 -9.40
N VAL A 406 -5.39 5.78 -9.36
CA VAL A 406 -4.56 4.87 -10.17
C VAL A 406 -5.14 4.60 -11.56
N THR A 407 -6.46 4.63 -11.73
CA THR A 407 -7.14 4.33 -13.00
C THR A 407 -6.70 5.24 -14.15
N PRO A 408 -6.58 6.58 -13.98
CA PRO A 408 -6.10 7.46 -15.04
C PRO A 408 -4.63 7.22 -15.45
N LEU A 409 -3.85 6.54 -14.61
CA LEU A 409 -2.44 6.23 -14.83
C LEU A 409 -2.27 4.90 -15.60
N GLY A 410 -3.36 4.27 -16.02
CA GLY A 410 -3.35 2.95 -16.68
C GLY A 410 -2.97 1.82 -15.73
N ARG A 411 -3.06 2.04 -14.42
CA ARG A 411 -2.81 1.04 -13.39
C ARG A 411 -4.13 0.56 -12.79
N GLN A 412 -4.13 -0.67 -12.30
CA GLN A 412 -5.26 -1.24 -11.58
C GLN A 412 -4.81 -1.66 -10.19
N ILE A 413 -5.70 -1.48 -9.23
CA ILE A 413 -5.56 -2.02 -7.88
C ILE A 413 -6.87 -2.70 -7.51
N ASN A 414 -6.79 -3.98 -7.18
CA ASN A 414 -7.93 -4.83 -6.88
C ASN A 414 -7.44 -6.05 -6.07
N ASN A 415 -8.34 -6.97 -5.70
CA ASN A 415 -7.94 -8.09 -4.85
C ASN A 415 -6.92 -9.05 -5.51
N ALA A 416 -6.83 -9.10 -6.85
CA ALA A 416 -5.82 -9.87 -7.57
C ALA A 416 -4.46 -9.14 -7.64
N THR A 417 -4.50 -7.81 -7.61
CA THR A 417 -3.33 -6.91 -7.60
C THR A 417 -3.48 -5.90 -6.46
N PRO A 418 -3.34 -6.36 -5.19
CA PRO A 418 -3.77 -5.60 -4.01
C PRO A 418 -2.78 -4.51 -3.59
N TYR A 419 -1.82 -4.18 -4.44
CA TYR A 419 -0.91 -3.06 -4.24
C TYR A 419 -0.53 -2.45 -5.58
N VAL A 420 -0.09 -1.19 -5.55
CA VAL A 420 0.31 -0.45 -6.74
C VAL A 420 1.32 0.61 -6.37
N ASP A 421 2.33 0.75 -7.21
CA ASP A 421 3.22 1.90 -7.25
C ASP A 421 2.93 2.69 -8.53
N ALA A 422 2.70 3.99 -8.37
CA ALA A 422 2.33 4.86 -9.46
C ALA A 422 2.89 6.28 -9.28
N ARG A 423 2.85 7.05 -10.37
CA ARG A 423 3.30 8.43 -10.40
C ARG A 423 2.19 9.34 -10.91
N LEU A 424 1.85 10.35 -10.12
CA LEU A 424 0.85 11.36 -10.45
C LEU A 424 1.38 12.32 -11.53
N LYS A 425 0.47 13.04 -12.18
CA LYS A 425 0.80 14.05 -13.21
C LYS A 425 1.68 15.19 -12.69
N ASP A 426 1.60 15.50 -11.39
CA ASP A 426 2.44 16.52 -10.74
C ASP A 426 3.85 16.02 -10.39
N GLY A 427 4.14 14.74 -10.66
CA GLY A 427 5.40 14.07 -10.36
C GLY A 427 5.42 13.33 -9.02
N SER A 428 4.39 13.49 -8.18
CA SER A 428 4.29 12.86 -6.87
C SER A 428 4.21 11.34 -6.99
N ARG A 429 4.82 10.63 -6.04
CA ARG A 429 4.78 9.16 -6.01
C ARG A 429 3.66 8.69 -5.10
N VAL A 430 2.97 7.65 -5.55
CA VAL A 430 1.87 7.04 -4.82
C VAL A 430 2.15 5.55 -4.70
N ASN A 431 2.20 5.07 -3.47
CA ASN A 431 2.10 3.67 -3.14
C ASN A 431 0.75 3.45 -2.48
N ALA A 432 -0.01 2.46 -2.93
CA ALA A 432 -1.24 2.05 -2.26
C ALA A 432 -1.26 0.54 -2.08
N VAL A 433 -1.83 0.10 -0.95
CA VAL A 433 -2.02 -1.30 -0.61
C VAL A 433 -3.43 -1.45 -0.07
N ILE A 434 -4.19 -2.42 -0.57
CA ILE A 434 -5.55 -2.71 -0.13
C ILE A 434 -5.63 -4.10 0.49
N GLU A 435 -6.79 -4.44 1.03
CA GLU A 435 -7.09 -5.79 1.50
C GLU A 435 -6.92 -6.82 0.35
N PRO A 436 -6.40 -8.02 0.64
CA PRO A 436 -6.11 -8.58 1.97
C PRO A 436 -4.70 -8.27 2.51
N LEU A 437 -3.86 -7.51 1.80
CA LEU A 437 -2.49 -7.21 2.27
C LEU A 437 -2.49 -6.19 3.42
N ALA A 438 -3.34 -5.17 3.33
CA ALA A 438 -3.49 -4.16 4.36
C ALA A 438 -4.58 -4.57 5.38
N ILE A 439 -4.19 -5.28 6.43
CA ILE A 439 -5.09 -5.93 7.41
C ILE A 439 -6.02 -4.91 8.12
N ASP A 440 -5.49 -3.73 8.44
CA ASP A 440 -6.22 -2.69 9.19
C ASP A 440 -7.05 -1.74 8.30
N GLY A 441 -7.18 -2.09 7.01
CA GLY A 441 -7.84 -1.26 5.98
C GLY A 441 -6.85 -0.72 4.95
N PRO A 442 -7.33 -0.06 3.88
CA PRO A 442 -6.47 0.41 2.80
C PRO A 442 -5.39 1.37 3.31
N ALA A 443 -4.17 1.19 2.83
CA ALA A 443 -3.04 2.06 3.09
C ALA A 443 -2.65 2.81 1.83
N LEU A 444 -2.30 4.10 1.99
CA LEU A 444 -1.91 4.97 0.90
C LEU A 444 -0.78 5.89 1.37
N THR A 445 0.36 5.84 0.70
CA THR A 445 1.47 6.76 0.91
C THR A 445 1.67 7.62 -0.32
N ILE A 446 1.54 8.93 -0.17
CA ILE A 446 1.83 9.92 -1.21
C ILE A 446 3.07 10.70 -0.80
N ARG A 447 4.15 10.51 -1.55
CA ARG A 447 5.35 11.34 -1.42
C ARG A 447 5.27 12.47 -2.44
N LYS A 448 5.00 13.68 -1.95
CA LYS A 448 4.75 14.83 -2.82
C LYS A 448 6.02 15.20 -3.58
N PHE A 449 5.86 15.49 -4.86
CA PHE A 449 6.93 16.08 -5.64
C PHE A 449 7.07 17.54 -5.24
N LYS A 450 8.17 17.85 -4.53
CA LYS A 450 8.44 19.21 -4.10
C LYS A 450 8.88 20.04 -5.31
N LYS A 451 8.03 20.95 -5.78
CA LYS A 451 8.39 21.92 -6.83
C LYS A 451 9.41 22.91 -6.25
N GLY A 452 10.54 23.06 -6.94
CA GLY A 452 11.65 23.93 -6.52
C GLY A 452 12.69 23.18 -5.70
N GLY A 453 13.85 22.93 -6.30
CA GLY A 453 15.04 22.45 -5.60
C GLY A 453 15.49 23.42 -4.50
N VAL A 454 16.28 22.93 -3.54
CA VAL A 454 16.89 23.78 -2.52
C VAL A 454 18.09 24.49 -3.14
N ASN A 455 18.06 25.82 -3.19
CA ASN A 455 19.18 26.61 -3.70
C ASN A 455 20.38 26.62 -2.71
N PRO A 456 21.57 27.01 -3.16
CA PRO A 456 22.75 27.05 -2.29
C PRO A 456 22.58 27.97 -1.07
N GLU A 457 21.87 29.09 -1.21
CA GLU A 457 21.66 30.06 -0.13
C GLU A 457 20.88 29.44 1.03
N LYS A 458 19.90 28.58 0.74
CA LYS A 458 19.14 27.87 1.78
C LYS A 458 20.00 26.89 2.57
N TYR A 459 21.02 26.27 1.99
CA TYR A 459 21.96 25.42 2.73
C TYR A 459 22.79 26.22 3.74
N ILE A 460 23.10 27.49 3.43
CA ILE A 460 23.76 28.41 4.37
C ILE A 460 22.78 28.82 5.46
N GLU A 461 21.55 29.20 5.11
CA GLU A 461 20.49 29.58 6.05
C GLU A 461 20.17 28.47 7.06
N TYR A 462 20.10 27.21 6.60
CA TYR A 462 19.89 26.05 7.45
C TYR A 462 21.11 25.68 8.30
N GLY A 463 22.27 26.29 8.06
CA GLY A 463 23.54 25.91 8.69
C GLY A 463 23.96 24.48 8.33
N SER A 464 23.59 24.02 7.12
CA SER A 464 23.90 22.69 6.60
C SER A 464 25.26 22.62 5.92
N MET A 465 25.76 23.76 5.43
CA MET A 465 27.10 23.98 4.87
C MET A 465 27.50 25.46 5.03
N THR A 466 28.80 25.75 4.94
CA THR A 466 29.30 27.14 4.84
C THR A 466 29.39 27.59 3.39
N LYS A 467 29.46 28.92 3.18
CA LYS A 467 29.67 29.50 1.85
C LYS A 467 30.95 28.98 1.18
N ASN A 468 32.04 28.82 1.93
CA ASN A 468 33.31 28.33 1.40
C ASN A 468 33.20 26.89 0.88
N ILE A 469 32.49 26.01 1.60
CA ILE A 469 32.26 24.63 1.16
C ILE A 469 31.40 24.61 -0.11
N ILE A 470 30.34 25.42 -0.15
CA ILE A 470 29.47 25.53 -1.34
C ILE A 470 30.27 26.01 -2.55
N GLU A 471 31.07 27.05 -2.39
CA GLU A 471 31.90 27.61 -3.45
C GLU A 471 32.93 26.62 -3.97
N PHE A 472 33.59 25.89 -3.05
CA PHE A 472 34.48 24.79 -3.42
C PHE A 472 33.77 23.72 -4.25
N LEU A 473 32.60 23.26 -3.80
CA LEU A 473 31.83 22.24 -4.52
C LEU A 473 31.32 22.76 -5.88
N ARG A 474 30.93 24.04 -5.97
CA ARG A 474 30.55 24.70 -7.23
C ARG A 474 31.69 24.62 -8.24
N ILE A 475 32.89 25.06 -7.84
CA ILE A 475 34.08 25.02 -8.71
C ILE A 475 34.39 23.59 -9.16
N CYS A 476 34.26 22.61 -8.25
CA CYS A 476 34.48 21.21 -8.59
C CYS A 476 33.48 20.70 -9.64
N VAL A 477 32.19 20.98 -9.48
CA VAL A 477 31.14 20.55 -10.43
C VAL A 477 31.31 21.25 -11.79
N GLU A 478 31.54 22.56 -11.79
CA GLU A 478 31.77 23.35 -13.01
C GLU A 478 32.96 22.81 -13.84
N ASN A 479 33.96 22.23 -13.18
CA ASN A 479 35.18 21.72 -13.82
C ASN A 479 35.19 20.22 -14.07
N GLY A 480 34.04 19.55 -13.97
CA GLY A 480 33.92 18.15 -14.38
C GLY A 480 34.47 17.15 -13.36
N LEU A 481 34.50 17.47 -12.06
CA LEU A 481 34.91 16.50 -11.05
C LEU A 481 33.75 15.56 -10.72
N ASN A 482 34.01 14.26 -10.75
CA ASN A 482 33.02 13.24 -10.39
C ASN A 482 32.75 13.25 -8.88
N VAL A 483 31.49 13.37 -8.48
CA VAL A 483 31.07 13.48 -7.07
C VAL A 483 30.13 12.35 -6.68
N VAL A 484 30.45 11.67 -5.58
CA VAL A 484 29.57 10.70 -4.94
C VAL A 484 29.03 11.29 -3.63
N ILE A 485 27.71 11.35 -3.49
CA ILE A 485 27.07 11.82 -2.26
C ILE A 485 26.65 10.61 -1.42
N SER A 486 27.16 10.51 -0.20
CA SER A 486 26.90 9.40 0.70
C SER A 486 26.14 9.83 1.95
N GLY A 487 25.33 8.93 2.50
CA GLY A 487 24.51 9.21 3.68
C GLY A 487 23.42 8.19 3.95
N GLY A 488 22.89 8.19 5.19
CA GLY A 488 21.77 7.36 5.60
C GLY A 488 20.45 7.68 4.89
N THR A 489 19.42 6.88 5.15
CA THR A 489 18.06 7.14 4.65
C THR A 489 17.53 8.45 5.21
N GLY A 490 16.89 9.27 4.37
CA GLY A 490 16.30 10.55 4.79
C GLY A 490 17.30 11.68 5.13
N SER A 491 18.60 11.48 4.91
CA SER A 491 19.64 12.50 5.15
C SER A 491 19.62 13.67 4.16
N GLY A 492 18.95 13.52 3.02
CA GLY A 492 18.85 14.55 1.98
C GLY A 492 19.85 14.41 0.82
N LYS A 493 20.38 13.20 0.57
CA LYS A 493 21.33 12.93 -0.54
C LYS A 493 20.84 13.44 -1.89
N THR A 494 19.65 13.04 -2.33
CA THR A 494 19.08 13.44 -3.63
C THR A 494 18.81 14.94 -3.68
N THR A 495 18.46 15.57 -2.55
CA THR A 495 18.31 17.02 -2.46
C THR A 495 19.64 17.74 -2.64
N LEU A 496 20.72 17.23 -2.02
CA LEU A 496 22.06 17.77 -2.19
C LEU A 496 22.57 17.55 -3.62
N LEU A 497 22.30 16.38 -4.20
CA LEU A 497 22.62 16.06 -5.60
C LEU A 497 21.95 17.06 -6.54
N ASN A 498 20.66 17.33 -6.33
CA ASN A 498 19.90 18.27 -7.14
C ASN A 498 20.40 19.73 -7.00
N MET A 499 20.92 20.09 -5.82
CA MET A 499 21.54 21.41 -5.62
C MET A 499 22.89 21.48 -6.35
N LEU A 500 23.76 20.48 -6.17
CA LEU A 500 25.05 20.44 -6.86
C LEU A 500 24.90 20.38 -8.38
N SER A 501 23.88 19.68 -8.89
CA SER A 501 23.61 19.63 -10.33
C SER A 501 23.17 20.97 -10.92
N SER A 502 22.73 21.94 -10.11
CA SER A 502 22.49 23.31 -10.58
C SER A 502 23.78 24.06 -10.96
N PHE A 503 24.94 23.60 -10.49
CA PHE A 503 26.25 24.16 -10.87
C PHE A 503 26.79 23.61 -12.19
N ILE A 504 26.12 22.65 -12.81
CA ILE A 504 26.55 22.15 -14.13
C ILE A 504 26.37 23.29 -15.16
N PRO A 505 27.38 23.58 -15.99
CA PRO A 505 27.29 24.62 -17.03
C PRO A 505 26.08 24.41 -17.96
N SER A 506 25.41 25.51 -18.35
CA SER A 506 24.17 25.44 -19.14
C SER A 506 24.36 24.95 -20.58
N ASN A 507 25.60 24.95 -21.08
CA ASN A 507 25.96 24.47 -22.42
C ASN A 507 26.21 22.95 -22.48
N GLU A 508 26.20 22.25 -21.36
CA GLU A 508 26.43 20.81 -21.29
C GLU A 508 25.11 20.02 -21.43
N ARG A 509 25.17 18.89 -22.12
CA ARG A 509 24.08 17.92 -22.25
C ARG A 509 24.08 16.98 -21.05
N ILE A 510 22.96 16.94 -20.33
CA ILE A 510 22.84 16.18 -19.09
C ILE A 510 21.82 15.07 -19.27
N ILE A 511 22.18 13.85 -18.86
CA ILE A 511 21.26 12.72 -18.81
C ILE A 511 21.07 12.31 -17.35
N THR A 512 19.84 12.41 -16.86
CA THR A 512 19.49 11.92 -15.53
C THR A 512 18.95 10.50 -15.60
N VAL A 513 19.35 9.63 -14.67
CA VAL A 513 18.87 8.25 -14.57
C VAL A 513 18.40 8.00 -13.14
N GLU A 514 17.11 7.71 -12.96
CA GLU A 514 16.53 7.58 -11.62
C GLU A 514 15.52 6.43 -11.55
N ASP A 515 15.37 5.80 -10.38
CA ASP A 515 14.27 4.85 -10.15
C ASP A 515 12.90 5.55 -10.31
N ALA A 516 12.82 6.79 -9.86
CA ALA A 516 11.75 7.69 -10.26
C ALA A 516 12.25 9.13 -10.25
N ALA A 517 11.85 9.94 -11.23
CA ALA A 517 12.57 11.19 -11.48
C ALA A 517 12.34 12.25 -10.39
N GLU A 518 13.30 12.45 -9.49
CA GLU A 518 13.29 13.46 -8.43
C GLU A 518 14.11 14.69 -8.83
N LEU A 519 15.13 14.50 -9.66
CA LEU A 519 16.03 15.57 -10.09
C LEU A 519 15.28 16.60 -10.95
N GLN A 520 15.53 17.87 -10.64
CA GLN A 520 15.02 19.07 -11.30
C GLN A 520 16.21 19.89 -11.76
N MET A 521 16.66 19.59 -12.98
CA MET A 521 17.75 20.31 -13.61
C MET A 521 17.28 21.71 -14.03
N GLN A 522 18.16 22.70 -13.89
CA GLN A 522 17.88 24.09 -14.30
C GLN A 522 18.30 24.37 -15.75
N GLN A 523 19.16 23.52 -16.30
CA GLN A 523 19.70 23.60 -17.65
C GLN A 523 18.66 23.18 -18.68
N GLU A 524 18.77 23.71 -19.91
CA GLU A 524 17.85 23.41 -21.01
C GLU A 524 18.12 22.04 -21.63
N HIS A 525 19.39 21.67 -21.80
CA HIS A 525 19.80 20.49 -22.56
C HIS A 525 19.78 19.20 -21.72
N VAL A 526 18.61 18.83 -21.23
CA VAL A 526 18.43 17.73 -20.25
C VAL A 526 17.56 16.62 -20.82
N VAL A 527 18.03 15.37 -20.72
CA VAL A 527 17.21 14.17 -20.94
C VAL A 527 16.99 13.48 -19.61
N ARG A 528 15.72 13.19 -19.29
CA ARG A 528 15.34 12.52 -18.05
C ARG A 528 14.94 11.08 -18.34
N LEU A 529 15.67 10.13 -17.77
CA LEU A 529 15.40 8.70 -17.88
C LEU A 529 14.93 8.16 -16.53
N GLU A 530 13.91 7.33 -16.57
CA GLU A 530 13.29 6.70 -15.40
C GLU A 530 13.19 5.20 -15.62
N THR A 531 13.43 4.41 -14.57
CA THR A 531 13.29 2.96 -14.67
C THR A 531 11.86 2.56 -14.95
N ARG A 532 11.69 1.37 -15.51
CA ARG A 532 10.38 0.74 -15.67
C ARG A 532 10.34 -0.51 -14.81
N PRO A 533 9.45 -0.59 -13.80
CA PRO A 533 9.27 -1.83 -13.06
C PRO A 533 8.80 -2.94 -14.02
N PRO A 534 9.00 -4.22 -13.66
CA PRO A 534 8.48 -5.33 -14.45
C PRO A 534 6.97 -5.20 -14.66
N SER A 535 6.49 -5.72 -15.79
CA SER A 535 5.06 -5.88 -16.05
C SER A 535 4.43 -6.86 -15.05
N MET A 536 3.10 -6.92 -15.00
CA MET A 536 2.36 -7.86 -14.15
C MET A 536 2.74 -9.34 -14.42
N GLU A 537 3.22 -9.65 -15.63
CA GLU A 537 3.70 -10.97 -16.05
C GLU A 537 5.17 -11.22 -15.67
N GLY A 538 5.81 -10.28 -14.96
CA GLY A 538 7.21 -10.36 -14.55
C GLY A 538 8.22 -10.03 -15.67
N SER A 539 7.76 -9.71 -16.88
CA SER A 539 8.60 -9.42 -18.04
C SER A 539 8.83 -7.90 -18.23
N ASN A 540 9.80 -7.52 -19.07
CA ASN A 540 9.95 -6.15 -19.58
C ASN A 540 10.37 -5.06 -18.56
N ALA A 541 11.06 -5.41 -17.48
CA ALA A 541 11.71 -4.42 -16.61
C ALA A 541 12.81 -3.65 -17.38
N VAL A 542 12.97 -2.37 -17.07
CA VAL A 542 14.10 -1.53 -17.53
C VAL A 542 14.77 -0.98 -16.29
N THR A 543 15.99 -1.43 -16.03
CA THR A 543 16.74 -1.12 -14.80
C THR A 543 17.59 0.14 -14.95
N ILE A 544 18.10 0.68 -13.82
CA ILE A 544 19.08 1.78 -13.85
C ILE A 544 20.28 1.41 -14.73
N ARG A 545 20.74 0.16 -14.63
CA ARG A 545 21.86 -0.35 -15.42
C ARG A 545 21.60 -0.27 -16.92
N ASP A 546 20.40 -0.65 -17.37
CA ASP A 546 20.01 -0.58 -18.78
C ASP A 546 19.99 0.86 -19.29
N LEU A 547 19.50 1.78 -18.45
CA LEU A 547 19.43 3.20 -18.77
C LEU A 547 20.81 3.85 -18.83
N ILE A 548 21.75 3.50 -17.93
CA ILE A 548 23.14 3.98 -17.99
C ILE A 548 23.80 3.52 -19.30
N LYS A 549 23.68 2.23 -19.63
CA LYS A 549 24.23 1.69 -20.90
C LYS A 549 23.65 2.37 -22.12
N ASN A 550 22.36 2.70 -22.09
CA ASN A 550 21.71 3.46 -23.15
C ASN A 550 22.19 4.92 -23.18
N ALA A 551 22.33 5.57 -22.03
CA ALA A 551 22.78 6.95 -21.90
C ALA A 551 24.16 7.17 -22.55
N LEU A 552 25.08 6.22 -22.44
CA LEU A 552 26.39 6.28 -23.09
C LEU A 552 26.32 6.44 -24.63
N ARG A 553 25.20 6.07 -25.26
CA ARG A 553 24.97 6.23 -26.72
C ARG A 553 24.30 7.55 -27.09
N MET A 554 23.89 8.33 -26.10
CA MET A 554 23.12 9.57 -26.28
C MET A 554 24.01 10.82 -26.28
N ARG A 555 25.34 10.64 -26.38
CA ARG A 555 26.37 11.67 -26.31
C ARG A 555 26.17 12.63 -25.12
N PRO A 556 26.09 12.13 -23.88
CA PRO A 556 26.04 13.01 -22.71
C PRO A 556 27.37 13.71 -22.50
N ASP A 557 27.34 14.94 -22.00
CA ASP A 557 28.49 15.53 -21.32
C ASP A 557 28.50 15.07 -19.85
N ARG A 558 27.31 14.97 -19.22
CA ARG A 558 27.13 14.53 -17.83
C ARG A 558 26.11 13.40 -17.72
N ILE A 559 26.41 12.40 -16.89
CA ILE A 559 25.43 11.40 -16.43
C ILE A 559 25.21 11.59 -14.93
N VAL A 560 23.96 11.85 -14.54
CA VAL A 560 23.57 12.04 -13.14
C VAL A 560 22.63 10.92 -12.73
N VAL A 561 23.09 10.03 -11.84
CA VAL A 561 22.30 8.89 -11.38
C VAL A 561 21.73 9.21 -10.00
N GLY A 562 20.41 9.07 -9.83
CA GLY A 562 19.75 9.40 -8.56
C GLY A 562 20.31 8.58 -7.40
N GLU A 563 20.47 7.27 -7.58
CA GLU A 563 21.07 6.38 -6.58
C GLU A 563 21.56 5.08 -7.24
N CYS A 564 22.79 4.64 -6.93
CA CYS A 564 23.28 3.32 -7.33
C CYS A 564 23.00 2.30 -6.21
N ARG A 565 22.21 1.26 -6.51
CA ARG A 565 21.79 0.23 -5.53
C ARG A 565 22.26 -1.18 -5.82
N ASP A 566 22.79 -1.41 -7.02
CA ASP A 566 23.14 -2.72 -7.55
C ASP A 566 24.37 -2.62 -8.47
N GLY A 567 24.52 -3.62 -9.35
CA GLY A 567 25.57 -3.69 -10.36
C GLY A 567 25.72 -2.48 -11.27
N ALA A 568 24.72 -1.59 -11.36
CA ALA A 568 24.80 -0.32 -12.07
C ALA A 568 25.95 0.58 -11.57
N ALA A 569 26.44 0.37 -10.33
CA ALA A 569 27.61 1.07 -9.81
C ALA A 569 28.85 0.87 -10.69
N LEU A 570 29.06 -0.34 -11.23
CA LEU A 570 30.22 -0.60 -12.10
C LEU A 570 30.09 0.15 -13.44
N ASP A 571 28.92 0.11 -14.07
CA ASP A 571 28.66 0.83 -15.31
C ASP A 571 28.79 2.36 -15.10
N MET A 572 28.41 2.87 -13.92
CA MET A 572 28.61 4.27 -13.55
C MET A 572 30.09 4.64 -13.41
N LEU A 573 30.89 3.83 -12.72
CA LEU A 573 32.33 4.07 -12.61
C LEU A 573 33.02 4.00 -13.97
N GLN A 574 32.57 3.10 -14.85
CA GLN A 574 33.05 3.06 -16.23
C GLN A 574 32.70 4.33 -16.99
N ALA A 575 31.47 4.84 -16.87
CA ALA A 575 31.08 6.11 -17.49
C ALA A 575 31.99 7.27 -17.02
N MET A 576 32.22 7.36 -15.70
CA MET A 576 33.12 8.35 -15.08
C MET A 576 34.57 8.27 -15.60
N ASN A 577 35.05 7.07 -15.95
CA ASN A 577 36.39 6.87 -16.50
C ASN A 577 36.46 7.03 -18.03
N THR A 578 35.32 7.09 -18.75
CA THR A 578 35.26 7.02 -20.22
C THR A 578 34.67 8.28 -20.86
N GLY A 579 35.17 9.45 -20.48
CA GLY A 579 34.86 10.72 -21.15
C GLY A 579 33.51 11.34 -20.80
N HIS A 580 32.87 10.87 -19.72
CA HIS A 580 31.66 11.47 -19.14
C HIS A 580 32.01 12.06 -17.77
N ASP A 581 33.03 12.92 -17.79
CA ASP A 581 33.57 13.59 -16.61
C ASP A 581 32.49 14.42 -15.92
N GLY A 582 32.63 14.59 -14.61
CA GLY A 582 31.72 15.41 -13.84
C GLY A 582 30.35 14.77 -13.57
N SER A 583 30.26 13.47 -13.80
CA SER A 583 29.11 12.67 -13.44
C SER A 583 28.93 12.58 -11.93
N MET A 584 27.69 12.42 -11.48
CA MET A 584 27.36 12.41 -10.06
C MET A 584 26.36 11.32 -9.71
N THR A 585 26.49 10.77 -8.51
CA THR A 585 25.53 9.77 -7.99
C THR A 585 25.37 9.83 -6.48
N THR A 586 24.35 9.17 -5.95
CA THR A 586 24.21 8.94 -4.52
C THR A 586 24.34 7.47 -4.13
N THR A 587 24.82 7.21 -2.91
CA THR A 587 24.87 5.86 -2.34
C THR A 587 24.62 5.88 -0.83
N HIS A 588 24.18 4.74 -0.29
CA HIS A 588 23.96 4.59 1.15
C HIS A 588 25.24 4.14 1.86
N ALA A 589 25.79 5.02 2.70
CA ALA A 589 26.93 4.74 3.58
C ALA A 589 26.95 5.73 4.75
N ASN A 590 27.49 5.33 5.91
CA ASN A 590 27.55 6.19 7.10
C ASN A 590 28.87 6.96 7.23
N SER A 591 29.86 6.63 6.40
CA SER A 591 31.14 7.34 6.33
C SER A 591 31.73 7.29 4.92
N PRO A 592 32.68 8.18 4.56
CA PRO A 592 33.40 8.11 3.29
C PRO A 592 34.14 6.78 3.08
N ARG A 593 34.68 6.18 4.14
CA ARG A 593 35.32 4.86 4.08
C ARG A 593 34.32 3.75 3.78
N GLU A 594 33.16 3.77 4.43
CA GLU A 594 32.06 2.86 4.11
C GLU A 594 31.52 3.07 2.70
N CYS A 595 31.56 4.30 2.18
CA CYS A 595 31.15 4.60 0.80
C CYS A 595 32.01 3.81 -0.20
N ILE A 596 33.33 3.76 0.00
CA ILE A 596 34.22 2.95 -0.85
C ILE A 596 33.86 1.46 -0.75
N ALA A 597 33.74 0.91 0.46
CA ALA A 597 33.36 -0.49 0.66
C ALA A 597 31.98 -0.81 0.06
N ARG A 598 31.05 0.15 0.10
CA ARG A 598 29.73 0.02 -0.51
C ARG A 598 29.84 -0.02 -2.03
N LEU A 599 30.60 0.88 -2.65
CA LEU A 599 30.84 0.86 -4.10
C LEU A 599 31.49 -0.45 -4.54
N GLU A 600 32.47 -0.97 -3.77
CA GLU A 600 33.07 -2.29 -4.02
C GLU A 600 32.01 -3.39 -4.05
N THR A 601 31.16 -3.44 -3.01
CA THR A 601 30.09 -4.44 -2.90
C THR A 601 29.10 -4.34 -4.06
N LEU A 602 28.67 -3.13 -4.42
CA LEU A 602 27.74 -2.91 -5.52
C LEU A 602 28.34 -3.34 -6.87
N CYS A 603 29.63 -3.08 -7.10
CA CYS A 603 30.31 -3.53 -8.32
C CYS A 603 30.37 -5.06 -8.43
N MET A 604 30.57 -5.77 -7.32
CA MET A 604 30.55 -7.24 -7.31
C MET A 604 29.16 -7.82 -7.69
N MET A 605 28.08 -7.07 -7.47
CA MET A 605 26.72 -7.46 -7.87
C MET A 605 26.45 -7.29 -9.38
N SER A 606 27.41 -6.78 -10.16
CA SER A 606 27.27 -6.60 -11.62
C SER A 606 27.25 -7.90 -12.42
N GLY A 607 27.59 -9.04 -11.80
CA GLY A 607 27.73 -10.33 -12.46
C GLY A 607 29.04 -10.51 -13.23
N MET A 608 29.96 -9.54 -13.17
CA MET A 608 31.32 -9.69 -13.69
C MET A 608 32.28 -10.12 -12.57
N GLU A 609 33.08 -11.15 -12.81
CA GLU A 609 34.13 -11.58 -11.90
C GLU A 609 35.38 -10.71 -12.08
N LEU A 610 35.38 -9.55 -11.42
CA LEU A 610 36.55 -8.67 -11.34
C LEU A 610 37.28 -8.87 -10.01
N PRO A 611 38.62 -8.97 -10.01
CA PRO A 611 39.39 -8.94 -8.77
C PRO A 611 39.11 -7.65 -7.99
N ILE A 612 39.02 -7.75 -6.65
CA ILE A 612 38.69 -6.60 -5.79
C ILE A 612 39.63 -5.41 -6.01
N ARG A 613 40.92 -5.69 -6.28
CA ARG A 613 41.91 -4.66 -6.61
C ARG A 613 41.53 -3.88 -7.86
N ALA A 614 41.06 -4.54 -8.91
CA ALA A 614 40.63 -3.86 -10.14
C ALA A 614 39.40 -2.98 -9.89
N ILE A 615 38.47 -3.40 -9.02
CA ILE A 615 37.32 -2.58 -8.62
C ILE A 615 37.80 -1.34 -7.86
N ARG A 616 38.75 -1.49 -6.94
CA ARG A 616 39.35 -0.36 -6.21
C ARG A 616 40.07 0.61 -7.12
N GLU A 617 40.80 0.11 -8.11
CA GLU A 617 41.48 0.91 -9.13
C GLU A 617 40.45 1.72 -9.95
N GLN A 618 39.32 1.10 -10.33
CA GLN A 618 38.21 1.79 -11.00
C GLN A 618 37.61 2.90 -10.11
N VAL A 619 37.34 2.62 -8.83
CA VAL A 619 36.80 3.60 -7.88
C VAL A 619 37.76 4.76 -7.68
N ALA A 620 39.05 4.47 -7.44
CA ALA A 620 40.08 5.47 -7.18
C ALA A 620 40.40 6.35 -8.39
N SER A 621 40.24 5.82 -9.60
CA SER A 621 40.39 6.59 -10.85
C SER A 621 39.14 7.42 -11.17
N ALA A 622 37.95 6.87 -10.93
CA ALA A 622 36.69 7.49 -11.35
C ALA A 622 36.21 8.59 -10.39
N VAL A 623 36.24 8.33 -9.08
CA VAL A 623 35.63 9.22 -8.08
C VAL A 623 36.65 10.25 -7.65
N HIS A 624 36.28 11.54 -7.70
CA HIS A 624 37.16 12.62 -7.22
C HIS A 624 36.79 13.04 -5.80
N LEU A 625 35.50 13.16 -5.53
CA LEU A 625 34.98 13.65 -4.25
C LEU A 625 33.88 12.76 -3.68
N ILE A 626 33.92 12.57 -2.37
CA ILE A 626 32.83 12.02 -1.56
C ILE A 626 32.30 13.11 -0.65
N VAL A 627 30.99 13.39 -0.73
CA VAL A 627 30.31 14.35 0.15
C VAL A 627 29.37 13.59 1.08
N GLN A 628 29.74 13.52 2.36
CA GLN A 628 28.97 12.81 3.38
C GLN A 628 27.93 13.73 4.00
N ILE A 629 26.64 13.39 3.87
CA ILE A 629 25.52 14.11 4.50
C ILE A 629 24.77 13.22 5.49
N SER A 630 24.43 13.77 6.65
CA SER A 630 23.67 13.06 7.68
C SER A 630 22.50 13.90 8.21
N ARG A 631 21.46 13.19 8.67
CA ARG A 631 20.40 13.76 9.51
C ARG A 631 20.80 13.52 10.96
N LEU A 632 21.00 14.59 11.72
CA LEU A 632 21.37 14.53 13.12
C LEU A 632 20.15 14.28 14.01
N SER A 633 20.40 14.00 15.29
CA SER A 633 19.36 13.62 16.26
C SER A 633 18.32 14.74 16.51
N ASP A 634 18.69 16.00 16.30
CA ASP A 634 17.78 17.15 16.37
C ASP A 634 16.92 17.35 15.10
N GLY A 635 17.12 16.50 14.09
CA GLY A 635 16.44 16.54 12.80
C GLY A 635 17.10 17.46 11.76
N SER A 636 18.13 18.22 12.14
CA SER A 636 18.92 19.02 11.19
C SER A 636 19.69 18.11 10.24
N ARG A 637 19.92 18.59 9.01
CA ARG A 637 20.74 17.91 8.01
C ARG A 637 22.02 18.69 7.84
N LYS A 638 23.17 18.03 7.93
CA LYS A 638 24.49 18.68 7.79
C LYS A 638 25.42 17.84 6.93
N VAL A 639 26.24 18.50 6.12
CA VAL A 639 27.38 17.86 5.47
C VAL A 639 28.43 17.59 6.54
N LEU A 640 28.69 16.33 6.84
CA LEU A 640 29.63 15.92 7.88
C LEU A 640 31.07 15.96 7.40
N SER A 641 31.30 15.60 6.13
CA SER A 641 32.62 15.64 5.54
C SER A 641 32.57 15.86 4.04
N VAL A 642 33.62 16.49 3.52
CA VAL A 642 33.95 16.53 2.09
C VAL A 642 35.34 15.92 1.96
N THR A 643 35.47 14.87 1.17
CA THR A 643 36.66 14.02 1.15
C THR A 643 37.11 13.79 -0.29
N GLU A 644 38.39 14.03 -0.59
CA GLU A 644 39.01 13.62 -1.84
C GLU A 644 39.34 12.13 -1.83
N VAL A 645 39.14 11.48 -2.97
CA VAL A 645 39.69 10.16 -3.26
C VAL A 645 41.03 10.37 -3.98
N ALA A 646 42.13 10.21 -3.25
CA ALA A 646 43.47 10.63 -3.70
C ALA A 646 44.21 9.57 -4.54
N GLY A 647 43.59 8.41 -4.77
CA GLY A 647 44.20 7.27 -5.49
C GLY A 647 44.30 6.02 -4.62
N MET A 648 45.30 5.18 -4.88
CA MET A 648 45.56 3.95 -4.13
C MET A 648 46.99 3.88 -3.61
N GLN A 649 47.16 3.32 -2.42
CA GLN A 649 48.45 2.91 -1.87
C GLN A 649 48.40 1.40 -1.57
N GLY A 650 49.09 0.61 -2.39
CA GLY A 650 48.92 -0.85 -2.38
C GLY A 650 47.48 -1.22 -2.74
N ASP A 651 46.79 -1.95 -1.87
CA ASP A 651 45.40 -2.39 -2.08
C ASP A 651 44.36 -1.48 -1.42
N VAL A 652 44.77 -0.33 -0.85
CA VAL A 652 43.88 0.58 -0.11
C VAL A 652 43.63 1.85 -0.90
N VAL A 653 42.36 2.22 -1.06
CA VAL A 653 41.96 3.52 -1.60
C VAL A 653 42.22 4.60 -0.56
N THR A 654 43.04 5.58 -0.92
CA THR A 654 43.46 6.67 -0.03
C THR A 654 42.42 7.79 -0.05
N LEU A 655 41.97 8.19 1.15
CA LEU A 655 40.99 9.25 1.34
C LEU A 655 41.63 10.43 2.08
N ALA A 656 41.37 11.64 1.60
CA ALA A 656 41.88 12.89 2.14
C ALA A 656 40.68 13.79 2.53
N GLU A 657 40.36 13.86 3.82
CA GLU A 657 39.27 14.74 4.30
C GLU A 657 39.69 16.20 4.18
N ILE A 658 38.88 17.02 3.50
CA ILE A 658 39.16 18.44 3.21
C ILE A 658 38.40 19.33 4.20
N PHE A 659 37.12 19.02 4.40
CA PHE A 659 36.23 19.72 5.31
C PHE A 659 35.54 18.71 6.21
N ARG A 660 35.31 19.11 7.46
CA ARG A 660 34.51 18.33 8.42
C ARG A 660 33.60 19.20 9.27
N PHE A 661 32.47 18.64 9.69
CA PHE A 661 31.64 19.22 10.74
C PHE A 661 32.06 18.64 12.09
N LYS A 662 32.43 19.51 13.04
CA LYS A 662 32.77 19.13 14.42
C LYS A 662 31.66 19.56 15.36
N GLU A 663 30.98 18.59 15.95
CA GLU A 663 30.01 18.83 17.02
C GLU A 663 30.70 19.37 18.27
N THR A 664 30.13 20.41 18.87
CA THR A 664 30.66 21.08 20.06
C THR A 664 29.72 20.98 21.27
N GLY A 665 28.49 20.50 21.08
CA GLY A 665 27.54 20.26 22.16
C GLY A 665 26.09 20.47 21.73
N TYR A 666 25.23 20.82 22.70
CA TYR A 666 23.81 21.06 22.49
C TYR A 666 23.40 22.45 23.02
N ASP A 667 22.44 23.10 22.37
CA ASP A 667 21.82 24.32 22.88
C ASP A 667 20.73 24.02 23.93
N LYS A 668 20.13 25.07 24.49
CA LYS A 668 19.05 24.96 25.51
C LYS A 668 17.81 24.21 25.01
N ASN A 669 17.60 24.12 23.70
CA ASN A 669 16.50 23.43 23.06
C ASN A 669 16.90 22.03 22.55
N ARG A 670 18.04 21.49 22.99
CA ARG A 670 18.64 20.22 22.53
C ARG A 670 18.96 20.18 21.03
N ARG A 671 19.19 21.33 20.39
CA ARG A 671 19.73 21.38 19.01
C ARG A 671 21.23 21.21 19.05
N ILE A 672 21.79 20.55 18.03
CA ILE A 672 23.22 20.28 17.95
C ILE A 672 23.96 21.55 17.53
N LEU A 673 24.95 21.91 18.34
CA LEU A 673 25.92 22.95 18.05
C LEU A 673 27.17 22.32 17.44
N GLY A 674 27.76 23.00 16.46
CA GLY A 674 29.02 22.57 15.88
C GLY A 674 29.53 23.57 14.84
N THR A 675 30.77 23.36 14.43
CA THR A 675 31.48 24.24 13.48
C THR A 675 32.03 23.43 12.33
N PHE A 676 31.92 23.97 11.12
CA PHE A 676 32.64 23.44 9.97
C PHE A 676 34.10 23.86 10.05
N GLN A 677 35.01 22.93 9.81
CA GLN A 677 36.44 23.12 9.88
C GLN A 677 37.09 22.59 8.61
N ALA A 678 38.05 23.33 8.06
CA ALA A 678 38.99 22.80 7.10
C ALA A 678 40.04 21.96 7.84
N THR A 679 40.52 20.89 7.21
CA THR A 679 41.54 20.01 7.80
C THR A 679 42.98 20.47 7.54
N GLY A 680 43.16 21.48 6.67
CA GLY A 680 44.47 21.87 6.13
C GLY A 680 44.86 21.08 4.88
N THR A 681 44.09 20.06 4.50
CA THR A 681 44.38 19.25 3.31
C THR A 681 44.03 20.02 2.03
N ILE A 682 45.03 20.25 1.19
CA ILE A 682 44.86 20.84 -0.15
C ILE A 682 44.67 19.69 -1.14
N PRO A 683 43.53 19.64 -1.88
CA PRO A 683 43.27 18.55 -2.81
C PRO A 683 44.29 18.45 -3.93
N SER A 684 44.62 17.23 -4.37
CA SER A 684 45.65 16.98 -5.39
C SER A 684 45.29 17.58 -6.75
N PHE A 685 44.00 17.70 -7.05
CA PHE A 685 43.50 18.27 -8.31
C PHE A 685 43.54 19.80 -8.36
N ILE A 686 43.87 20.51 -7.27
CA ILE A 686 43.95 21.98 -7.25
C ILE A 686 44.95 22.50 -8.28
N GLN A 687 46.10 21.86 -8.42
CA GLN A 687 47.10 22.28 -9.41
C GLN A 687 46.55 22.13 -10.84
N LYS A 688 45.87 21.01 -11.13
CA LYS A 688 45.25 20.77 -12.45
C LYS A 688 44.18 21.82 -12.79
N LEU A 689 43.45 22.32 -11.78
CA LEU A 689 42.48 23.41 -11.97
C LEU A 689 43.19 24.75 -12.21
N ALA A 690 44.26 25.04 -11.47
CA ALA A 690 45.06 26.25 -11.65
C ALA A 690 45.69 26.29 -13.07
N ASP A 691 46.16 25.15 -13.57
CA ASP A 691 46.71 25.02 -14.93
C ASP A 691 45.65 25.30 -16.02
N LYS A 692 44.36 25.09 -15.71
CA LYS A 692 43.20 25.47 -16.54
C LYS A 692 42.74 26.92 -16.32
N GLY A 693 43.44 27.70 -15.52
CA GLY A 693 43.11 29.09 -15.18
C GLY A 693 42.05 29.23 -14.07
N VAL A 694 41.69 28.14 -13.38
CA VAL A 694 40.71 28.15 -12.30
C VAL A 694 41.43 28.22 -10.96
N ASN A 695 41.44 29.40 -10.36
CA ASN A 695 42.10 29.64 -9.08
C ASN A 695 41.13 29.50 -7.91
N ILE A 696 41.45 28.58 -7.00
CA ILE A 696 40.77 28.41 -5.72
C ILE A 696 41.61 29.06 -4.61
N PRO A 697 41.10 30.05 -3.86
CA PRO A 697 41.83 30.69 -2.78
C PRO A 697 42.28 29.65 -1.74
N ARG A 698 43.57 29.60 -1.39
CA ARG A 698 44.09 28.58 -0.46
C ARG A 698 43.56 28.74 0.96
N GLU A 699 43.12 29.95 1.29
CA GLU A 699 42.57 30.33 2.59
C GLU A 699 41.30 29.51 2.92
N ILE A 700 40.58 29.01 1.92
CA ILE A 700 39.41 28.16 2.17
C ILE A 700 39.78 26.85 2.87
N PHE A 701 41.02 26.40 2.75
CA PHE A 701 41.53 25.17 3.38
C PHE A 701 42.15 25.44 4.76
N SER A 702 42.09 26.68 5.28
CA SER A 702 42.52 27.04 6.63
C SER A 702 41.32 27.38 7.54
N ASN A 703 41.53 27.25 8.85
CA ASN A 703 40.57 27.69 9.89
C ASN A 703 40.88 29.11 10.41
N ASP A 704 41.88 29.81 9.88
CA ASP A 704 42.26 31.13 10.36
C ASP A 704 41.14 32.16 10.17
N VAL A 705 40.74 32.80 11.26
CA VAL A 705 39.59 33.70 11.34
C VAL A 705 39.86 35.07 10.71
N SER A 706 41.13 35.43 10.48
CA SER A 706 41.55 36.72 9.93
C SER A 706 41.26 36.92 8.43
N THR A 707 40.84 35.88 7.72
CA THR A 707 40.63 35.89 6.25
C THR A 707 39.20 35.56 5.81
N GLN A 708 38.26 35.36 6.73
CA GLN A 708 36.86 35.12 6.36
C GLN A 708 36.06 36.43 6.22
N PRO A 709 35.24 36.61 5.16
CA PRO A 709 34.31 37.74 5.09
C PRO A 709 33.34 37.68 6.26
N THR A 710 33.26 38.74 7.05
CA THR A 710 32.37 38.84 8.22
C THR A 710 30.93 38.57 7.81
N ALA A 711 30.30 37.55 8.42
CA ALA A 711 28.86 37.32 8.30
C ALA A 711 28.09 38.47 8.95
N PRO A 712 26.94 38.91 8.40
CA PRO A 712 26.09 39.87 9.09
C PRO A 712 25.54 39.23 10.38
N ALA A 713 25.59 39.99 11.47
CA ALA A 713 25.10 39.56 12.77
C ALA A 713 23.64 39.09 12.67
N ALA A 714 23.32 37.95 13.30
CA ALA A 714 21.96 37.43 13.36
C ALA A 714 20.99 38.51 13.90
N PRO A 715 19.79 38.66 13.32
CA PRO A 715 18.81 39.61 13.82
C PRO A 715 18.42 39.23 15.25
N LYS A 716 18.61 40.16 16.19
CA LYS A 716 18.14 40.00 17.57
C LYS A 716 16.63 39.75 17.53
N LEU A 717 16.19 38.59 18.02
CA LEU A 717 14.77 38.33 18.25
C LEU A 717 14.22 39.42 19.19
N GLN A 718 13.37 40.30 18.66
CA GLN A 718 12.54 41.16 19.50
C GLN A 718 11.52 40.26 20.23
N THR A 719 11.62 40.24 21.55
CA THR A 719 10.61 39.66 22.42
C THR A 719 9.27 40.39 22.25
N PRO A 720 8.12 39.70 22.17
CA PRO A 720 6.82 40.36 22.13
C PRO A 720 6.56 41.05 23.47
N ALA A 721 6.10 42.31 23.42
CA ALA A 721 5.69 43.07 24.58
C ALA A 721 4.43 42.45 25.23
N SER A 722 4.48 42.26 26.54
CA SER A 722 3.36 41.83 27.38
C SER A 722 2.26 42.91 27.45
N PRO A 723 0.96 42.56 27.45
CA PRO A 723 -0.11 43.55 27.58
C PRO A 723 -0.47 43.83 29.04
N GLY A 724 -0.49 45.11 29.41
CA GLY A 724 -1.45 45.67 30.38
C GLY A 724 -0.94 46.07 31.77
N ALA A 725 -0.91 47.38 32.03
CA ALA A 725 -1.42 48.06 33.25
C ALA A 725 -1.42 49.60 33.02
N PRO A 726 -2.20 50.41 33.75
CA PRO A 726 -2.90 51.58 33.21
C PRO A 726 -2.13 52.91 33.31
N ARG A 727 -2.49 53.84 32.40
CA ARG A 727 -2.00 55.23 32.38
C ARG A 727 -2.48 56.02 33.60
N PRO A 728 -1.59 56.76 34.29
CA PRO A 728 -2.01 57.90 35.10
C PRO A 728 -1.74 59.22 34.38
N GLY A 729 -2.77 60.07 34.38
CA GLY A 729 -2.70 61.52 34.57
C GLY A 729 -1.76 62.36 33.69
N ALA A 730 -2.36 63.14 32.79
CA ALA A 730 -1.74 64.36 32.28
C ALA A 730 -1.47 65.37 33.41
N PRO A 731 -0.41 66.18 33.27
CA PRO A 731 -0.52 67.59 33.58
C PRO A 731 -0.10 68.44 32.38
N GLY A 732 -0.87 69.49 32.13
CA GLY A 732 -0.70 70.36 30.98
C GLY A 732 0.33 71.47 31.16
N VAL A 733 0.53 72.15 30.02
CA VAL A 733 0.72 73.61 29.86
C VAL A 733 2.01 74.23 30.42
N LYS A 734 2.95 74.59 29.53
CA LYS A 734 3.30 75.98 29.09
C LYS A 734 4.62 75.94 28.30
N LYS A 735 4.65 76.53 27.09
CA LYS A 735 5.38 77.77 26.68
C LYS A 735 6.90 77.72 26.98
N THR A 736 7.82 77.94 26.04
CA THR A 736 8.09 79.17 25.26
C THR A 736 9.25 78.92 24.28
N GLY A 737 9.33 79.66 23.17
CA GLY A 737 10.55 79.79 22.35
C GLY A 737 10.26 79.69 20.87
#